data_AF-A0A4R8QRR4-F1
#
_entry.id   AF-A0A4R8QRR4-F1
#
_cell.length_a   1.000
_cell.length_b   1.000
_cell.length_c   1.000
_cell.angle_alpha   90.00
_cell.angle_beta   90.00
_cell.angle_gamma   90.00
#
_symmetry.space_group_name_H-M   'P 1'
#
loop_
_entity.id
_entity.type
_entity.pdbx_description
1 polymer ?
#
loop_
_entity_poly.entity_id
_entity_poly.type
_entity_poly.pdbx_seq_one_letter_code
_entity_poly.pdbx_strand_id
1 'polypeptide(L)'
;MSGTTSHKRKRTGCLGCRARRKKCDEARPVCSACSRKGQECVWPDNWRTPQTTSTFHPQGPSFVVDLSSPAGTPERENAQSTLPMRVVSRSSAVSPARRRRKDPSPGISHLPLVTVAGLDDQDDFHFLLQHFMTRSMETMCPDAVDIEMSVSTLVPVIVTDDLVRRSMMAVSSLQYMLGNPTSPKANKLFASCYSGALSAMRTRLALAGTPGHDARPDALAAAGILLAMMSVTKGEPFSLHVDFTCHVLIDMPASVRWGIDQKFYRHTLRITMYMLIESSLEEPGGVDTPARLKRQDNMQKLAELLWEADRRAAPAELDRECGLYQTSFITGLLTITHLSRLQEPQSHAFCGETERLAQLAAIEMQILAWQPPAHQEASTTVGKIWSLWRLAFLMLLYESPVNGAFWKPVTRRECFEAFMDELDRIPRDFFGYTAMMWPMFVMGSHAQSPKHRRVVREILTRTCDSLASQAPMVLSGFLNAVWDVPTSLGAERSPLVDVPCVFDIDPQLEFPLRTIVIHTYDAQTTLMASELRPPAQADYLPLVNKVDNVPLDFDFDTLYKLLLPNDPRPQGFILTATVARLPWTADFRIDHDERVVRLADTTSTDGPDPGRAATAALQRVVDGAIALGDAFPSVNGRHSEPFRVLGANHPVSIERFPAPLFGISSRGAHMTAYVKTADGLRIWVPRRSAHLFTYPDLLDTTVAGGVKADDSPLDCILAEASEEASLPAAFVRDNARAVGAVTYVSMNEARGTFFPTVLYCYDLELPESIVPTPGDDEVSAFELMSIDQVKAAMLGEQFKPNCVLVMLDFFIRHNVVTAENEERYVEILTRLHRPLPVPTSPGGGRP
;
A
#
# COMPACT_ATOMS: atom_id res chain seq x y z
N MET A 1 58.61 13.23 18.29
CA MET A 1 58.86 11.99 17.52
C MET A 1 57.53 11.37 17.14
N SER A 2 57.46 10.83 15.92
CA SER A 2 56.28 10.58 15.08
C SER A 2 55.16 9.74 15.68
N GLY A 3 53.92 10.22 15.51
CA GLY A 3 52.68 9.52 15.80
C GLY A 3 52.31 8.46 14.76
N THR A 4 51.65 7.40 15.22
CA THR A 4 51.14 6.28 14.42
C THR A 4 49.76 6.59 13.86
N THR A 5 49.66 6.75 12.53
CA THR A 5 48.40 6.85 11.79
C THR A 5 47.79 5.46 11.53
N SER A 6 46.58 5.23 12.04
CA SER A 6 45.73 4.12 11.63
C SER A 6 45.15 4.39 10.24
N HIS A 7 45.70 3.77 9.20
CA HIS A 7 45.22 3.92 7.82
C HIS A 7 44.05 2.98 7.50
N LYS A 8 42.95 3.56 7.00
CA LYS A 8 41.71 2.91 6.51
C LYS A 8 42.02 1.87 5.41
N ARG A 9 41.41 0.68 5.51
CA ARG A 9 41.51 -0.43 4.54
C ARG A 9 40.73 -0.10 3.26
N LYS A 10 41.36 -0.16 2.09
CA LYS A 10 40.68 0.00 0.78
C LYS A 10 40.04 -1.31 0.31
N ARG A 11 38.87 -1.20 -0.33
CA ARG A 11 37.97 -2.31 -0.76
C ARG A 11 38.45 -3.07 -2.01
N THR A 12 39.62 -2.70 -2.55
CA THR A 12 40.11 -3.00 -3.91
C THR A 12 41.12 -4.15 -4.02
N GLY A 13 41.60 -4.73 -2.92
CA GLY A 13 42.58 -5.83 -2.93
C GLY A 13 42.03 -7.21 -3.31
N CYS A 14 42.91 -8.14 -3.72
CA CYS A 14 42.50 -9.50 -4.13
C CYS A 14 41.85 -10.29 -2.99
N LEU A 15 40.95 -11.22 -3.32
CA LEU A 15 40.20 -12.03 -2.37
C LEU A 15 41.13 -12.81 -1.44
N GLY A 16 42.23 -13.37 -1.97
CA GLY A 16 43.23 -14.09 -1.17
C GLY A 16 43.95 -13.22 -0.14
N CYS A 17 44.23 -11.95 -0.44
CA CYS A 17 44.80 -11.03 0.55
C CYS A 17 43.77 -10.53 1.56
N ARG A 18 42.51 -10.34 1.11
CA ARG A 18 41.38 -9.95 1.97
C ARG A 18 41.06 -11.02 3.01
N ALA A 19 40.93 -12.28 2.59
CA ALA A 19 40.71 -13.43 3.48
C ALA A 19 41.80 -13.54 4.55
N ARG A 20 43.07 -13.34 4.16
CA ARG A 20 44.22 -13.38 5.08
C ARG A 20 44.41 -12.11 5.91
N ARG A 21 43.57 -11.09 5.73
CA ARG A 21 43.67 -9.77 6.38
C ARG A 21 45.07 -9.13 6.22
N LYS A 22 45.68 -9.25 5.03
CA LYS A 22 46.98 -8.63 4.68
C LYS A 22 46.82 -7.57 3.59
N LYS A 23 47.72 -6.58 3.57
CA LYS A 23 47.72 -5.48 2.58
C LYS A 23 48.07 -6.04 1.20
N CYS A 24 47.17 -5.84 0.23
CA CYS A 24 47.40 -6.15 -1.18
C CYS A 24 48.05 -4.94 -1.85
N ASP A 25 49.05 -5.18 -2.68
CA ASP A 25 49.72 -4.16 -3.50
C ASP A 25 49.02 -3.92 -4.85
N GLU A 26 47.94 -4.65 -5.12
CA GLU A 26 47.11 -4.47 -6.31
C GLU A 26 47.81 -4.73 -7.66
N ALA A 27 49.02 -5.31 -7.63
CA ALA A 27 49.71 -5.80 -8.81
C ALA A 27 48.94 -6.97 -9.45
N ARG A 28 48.82 -6.96 -10.78
CA ARG A 28 48.06 -7.92 -11.59
C ARG A 28 48.97 -8.55 -12.65
N PRO A 29 48.74 -9.82 -13.05
CA PRO A 29 47.61 -10.69 -12.68
C PRO A 29 47.68 -11.24 -11.24
N VAL A 30 48.88 -11.35 -10.67
CA VAL A 30 49.12 -11.86 -9.32
C VAL A 30 49.81 -10.80 -8.46
N CYS A 31 49.25 -10.51 -7.29
CA CYS A 31 49.83 -9.53 -6.37
C CYS A 31 51.12 -10.06 -5.73
N SER A 32 52.08 -9.19 -5.38
CA SER A 32 53.40 -9.67 -4.92
C SER A 32 53.31 -10.47 -3.61
N ALA A 33 52.29 -10.21 -2.79
CA ALA A 33 52.01 -10.95 -1.56
C ALA A 33 51.47 -12.38 -1.80
N CYS A 34 50.77 -12.62 -2.92
CA CYS A 34 50.36 -13.96 -3.33
C CYS A 34 51.48 -14.68 -4.08
N SER A 35 52.22 -13.96 -4.95
CA SER A 35 53.35 -14.49 -5.72
C SER A 35 54.46 -15.07 -4.82
N ARG A 36 54.91 -14.32 -3.80
CA ARG A 36 55.98 -14.79 -2.89
C ARG A 36 55.60 -16.03 -2.07
N LYS A 37 54.32 -16.32 -1.91
CA LYS A 37 53.82 -17.46 -1.13
C LYS A 37 53.32 -18.62 -2.00
N GLY A 38 53.38 -18.48 -3.32
CA GLY A 38 52.85 -19.48 -4.25
C GLY A 38 51.36 -19.77 -4.04
N GLN A 39 50.57 -18.75 -3.70
CA GLN A 39 49.14 -18.90 -3.41
C GLN A 39 48.29 -18.34 -4.55
N GLU A 40 47.10 -18.91 -4.73
CA GLU A 40 46.15 -18.49 -5.75
C GLU A 40 45.66 -17.05 -5.50
N CYS A 41 45.66 -16.22 -6.55
CA CYS A 41 45.35 -14.80 -6.48
C CYS A 41 44.09 -14.46 -7.28
N VAL A 42 42.94 -14.61 -6.62
CA VAL A 42 41.61 -14.37 -7.23
C VAL A 42 41.14 -12.94 -6.96
N TRP A 43 40.58 -12.28 -7.97
CA TRP A 43 40.02 -10.93 -7.90
C TRP A 43 38.47 -10.98 -7.95
N PRO A 44 37.74 -10.05 -7.29
CA PRO A 44 36.27 -10.03 -7.36
C PRO A 44 35.74 -9.78 -8.79
N ASP A 45 34.66 -10.46 -9.19
CA ASP A 45 34.11 -10.53 -10.58
C ASP A 45 33.63 -9.20 -11.19
N ASN A 46 33.48 -8.17 -10.37
CA ASN A 46 33.10 -6.82 -10.75
C ASN A 46 34.30 -5.95 -11.19
N TRP A 47 35.50 -6.55 -11.30
CA TRP A 47 36.68 -5.90 -11.89
C TRP A 47 36.83 -6.33 -13.35
N ARG A 48 36.63 -5.42 -14.30
CA ARG A 48 37.09 -5.59 -15.69
C ARG A 48 38.11 -4.50 -16.00
N THR A 49 39.29 -4.91 -16.49
CA THR A 49 40.28 -3.99 -17.08
C THR A 49 40.10 -3.97 -18.61
N PRO A 50 40.35 -2.84 -19.29
CA PRO A 50 40.13 -2.71 -20.73
C PRO A 50 41.25 -3.35 -21.57
N GLN A 51 40.82 -4.07 -22.62
CA GLN A 51 41.40 -4.33 -23.96
C GLN A 51 42.86 -4.78 -24.12
N THR A 52 43.03 -5.87 -24.89
CA THR A 52 43.94 -5.89 -26.07
C THR A 52 43.47 -6.92 -27.12
N THR A 53 43.61 -6.52 -28.37
CA THR A 53 43.28 -7.17 -29.65
C THR A 53 44.16 -8.38 -30.02
N SER A 54 43.62 -9.32 -30.82
CA SER A 54 44.25 -9.94 -32.01
C SER A 54 44.08 -11.48 -32.18
N THR A 55 43.63 -11.85 -33.39
CA THR A 55 43.96 -13.03 -34.25
C THR A 55 43.37 -14.46 -34.05
N PHE A 56 42.43 -14.78 -34.94
CA PHE A 56 42.21 -15.97 -35.80
C PHE A 56 43.00 -17.32 -35.65
N HIS A 57 42.22 -18.43 -35.54
CA HIS A 57 42.26 -19.74 -36.28
C HIS A 57 43.19 -20.94 -35.84
N PRO A 58 43.01 -22.20 -36.34
CA PRO A 58 42.30 -23.35 -35.68
C PRO A 58 43.05 -24.74 -35.72
N GLN A 59 42.32 -25.86 -35.49
CA GLN A 59 42.61 -27.34 -35.63
C GLN A 59 42.93 -28.09 -34.32
N GLY A 60 42.47 -29.32 -33.99
CA GLY A 60 41.80 -30.45 -34.68
C GLY A 60 41.64 -31.66 -33.70
N PRO A 61 41.36 -32.92 -34.12
CA PRO A 61 40.11 -33.67 -33.84
C PRO A 61 40.26 -35.02 -33.08
N SER A 62 39.14 -35.70 -32.75
CA SER A 62 38.91 -37.16 -33.00
C SER A 62 37.57 -37.72 -32.46
N PHE A 63 36.90 -38.53 -33.29
CA PHE A 63 35.78 -39.46 -33.05
C PHE A 63 36.26 -40.77 -32.39
N VAL A 64 35.44 -41.46 -31.56
CA VAL A 64 35.08 -42.92 -31.62
C VAL A 64 33.76 -43.20 -30.85
N VAL A 65 33.08 -44.28 -31.25
CA VAL A 65 31.68 -44.72 -31.05
C VAL A 65 31.56 -45.88 -30.03
N ASP A 66 30.30 -46.24 -29.71
CA ASP A 66 29.68 -47.57 -29.42
C ASP A 66 29.28 -47.88 -27.97
N LEU A 67 28.02 -48.16 -27.56
CA LEU A 67 26.86 -48.98 -28.00
C LEU A 67 26.69 -50.21 -27.10
N SER A 68 25.48 -50.40 -26.55
CA SER A 68 24.83 -51.73 -26.49
C SER A 68 23.34 -51.61 -26.07
N SER A 69 22.45 -52.08 -26.94
CA SER A 69 21.11 -52.60 -26.62
C SER A 69 21.18 -54.15 -26.61
N PRO A 70 20.10 -54.87 -26.21
CA PRO A 70 19.22 -55.40 -27.25
C PRO A 70 17.71 -55.47 -26.89
N ALA A 71 16.91 -55.63 -27.94
CA ALA A 71 15.46 -55.82 -27.95
C ALA A 71 15.05 -57.30 -28.12
N GLY A 72 13.77 -57.61 -27.87
CA GLY A 72 13.04 -58.80 -28.36
C GLY A 72 11.53 -58.61 -28.08
N THR A 73 10.70 -58.25 -29.08
CA THR A 73 9.88 -59.08 -30.01
C THR A 73 8.44 -59.40 -29.53
N PRO A 74 7.47 -59.57 -30.47
CA PRO A 74 6.05 -59.19 -30.29
C PRO A 74 5.06 -60.37 -30.35
N GLU A 75 3.78 -60.15 -30.00
CA GLU A 75 2.68 -61.07 -30.38
C GLU A 75 1.29 -60.40 -30.37
N ARG A 76 0.32 -61.12 -30.96
CA ARG A 76 -0.86 -60.69 -31.73
C ARG A 76 -2.20 -61.01 -31.02
N GLU A 77 -3.27 -60.41 -31.58
CA GLU A 77 -4.64 -60.94 -31.79
C GLU A 77 -5.82 -60.70 -30.80
N ASN A 78 -6.92 -60.18 -31.42
CA ASN A 78 -8.37 -60.37 -31.20
C ASN A 78 -9.04 -59.91 -29.88
N ALA A 79 -10.34 -59.58 -29.81
CA ALA A 79 -11.42 -59.11 -30.68
C ALA A 79 -12.70 -59.02 -29.79
N GLN A 80 -13.75 -58.33 -30.28
CA GLN A 80 -15.18 -58.42 -29.87
C GLN A 80 -15.61 -57.61 -28.61
N SER A 81 -16.40 -56.54 -28.75
CA SER A 81 -17.86 -56.48 -29.03
C SER A 81 -18.74 -56.96 -27.87
N THR A 82 -19.53 -56.06 -27.26
CA THR A 82 -21.01 -56.11 -27.23
C THR A 82 -21.61 -55.05 -26.28
N LEU A 83 -22.48 -54.20 -26.83
CA LEU A 83 -23.61 -53.60 -26.11
C LEU A 83 -24.76 -54.63 -26.05
N PRO A 84 -25.71 -54.53 -25.10
CA PRO A 84 -27.04 -54.08 -25.55
C PRO A 84 -27.87 -53.22 -24.57
N MET A 85 -28.67 -52.36 -25.21
CA MET A 85 -30.04 -51.87 -24.95
C MET A 85 -30.73 -51.98 -23.57
N ARG A 86 -31.14 -50.79 -23.10
CA ARG A 86 -32.51 -50.31 -22.80
C ARG A 86 -33.60 -51.34 -22.41
N VAL A 87 -34.16 -51.14 -21.21
CA VAL A 87 -35.58 -51.39 -20.89
C VAL A 87 -36.17 -50.17 -20.18
N VAL A 88 -37.30 -49.69 -20.71
CA VAL A 88 -38.17 -48.65 -20.15
C VAL A 88 -39.14 -49.29 -19.17
N SER A 89 -39.41 -48.65 -18.03
CA SER A 89 -40.71 -48.74 -17.35
C SER A 89 -40.94 -47.55 -16.41
N ARG A 90 -42.09 -46.90 -16.59
CA ARG A 90 -42.65 -45.83 -15.76
C ARG A 90 -43.27 -46.42 -14.49
N SER A 91 -43.10 -45.75 -13.36
CA SER A 91 -44.20 -45.49 -12.41
C SER A 91 -43.78 -44.43 -11.39
N SER A 92 -44.70 -43.51 -11.15
CA SER A 92 -44.60 -42.27 -10.39
C SER A 92 -44.77 -42.52 -8.90
N ALA A 93 -43.91 -41.91 -8.07
CA ALA A 93 -44.24 -41.59 -6.68
C ALA A 93 -43.51 -40.30 -6.27
N VAL A 94 -44.30 -39.40 -5.70
CA VAL A 94 -44.02 -38.01 -5.36
C VAL A 94 -42.81 -37.87 -4.43
N SER A 95 -41.83 -37.04 -4.82
CA SER A 95 -40.72 -36.61 -3.96
C SER A 95 -40.96 -35.17 -3.45
N PRO A 96 -40.62 -34.86 -2.19
CA PRO A 96 -40.70 -33.52 -1.65
C PRO A 96 -39.64 -32.60 -2.29
N ALA A 97 -39.99 -31.33 -2.42
CA ALA A 97 -39.29 -30.31 -3.19
C ALA A 97 -37.77 -30.27 -2.94
N ARG A 98 -37.02 -30.69 -3.97
CA ARG A 98 -35.57 -30.47 -4.09
C ARG A 98 -35.33 -28.97 -4.23
N ARG A 99 -34.71 -28.34 -3.22
CA ARG A 99 -34.16 -26.97 -3.34
C ARG A 99 -33.28 -26.94 -4.60
N ARG A 100 -33.58 -26.03 -5.54
CA ARG A 100 -32.74 -25.74 -6.70
C ARG A 100 -31.35 -25.33 -6.19
N ARG A 101 -30.35 -26.20 -6.38
CA ARG A 101 -28.96 -25.78 -6.39
C ARG A 101 -28.81 -24.80 -7.55
N LYS A 102 -28.45 -23.54 -7.27
CA LYS A 102 -27.89 -22.66 -8.28
C LYS A 102 -26.55 -23.26 -8.72
N ASP A 103 -26.30 -23.25 -10.01
CA ASP A 103 -25.05 -23.72 -10.61
C ASP A 103 -23.84 -23.03 -9.96
N PRO A 104 -22.71 -23.74 -9.78
CA PRO A 104 -21.47 -23.12 -9.34
C PRO A 104 -20.84 -22.36 -10.50
N SER A 105 -20.39 -21.13 -10.27
CA SER A 105 -19.42 -20.43 -11.13
C SER A 105 -18.69 -19.37 -10.29
N PRO A 106 -17.40 -19.06 -10.53
CA PRO A 106 -16.50 -19.53 -11.59
C PRO A 106 -15.22 -20.24 -11.08
N GLY A 107 -14.49 -20.94 -11.98
CA GLY A 107 -13.03 -21.11 -11.88
C GLY A 107 -12.40 -22.32 -11.18
N ILE A 108 -13.15 -23.27 -10.59
CA ILE A 108 -12.54 -24.42 -9.88
C ILE A 108 -11.98 -25.51 -10.83
N SER A 109 -12.07 -25.32 -12.15
CA SER A 109 -11.67 -26.31 -13.17
C SER A 109 -10.16 -26.46 -13.40
N HIS A 110 -9.30 -25.71 -12.71
CA HIS A 110 -7.86 -25.65 -13.02
C HIS A 110 -6.90 -26.00 -11.88
N LEU A 111 -7.38 -26.50 -10.73
CA LEU A 111 -6.47 -27.01 -9.71
C LEU A 111 -5.86 -28.34 -10.18
N PRO A 112 -4.53 -28.43 -10.40
CA PRO A 112 -3.91 -29.69 -10.77
C PRO A 112 -4.15 -30.70 -9.65
N LEU A 113 -4.49 -31.94 -10.03
CA LEU A 113 -4.59 -33.06 -9.10
C LEU A 113 -3.18 -33.34 -8.55
N VAL A 114 -2.82 -32.70 -7.43
CA VAL A 114 -1.50 -32.88 -6.80
C VAL A 114 -1.50 -34.21 -6.06
N THR A 115 -0.71 -35.17 -6.55
CA THR A 115 -0.39 -36.41 -5.84
C THR A 115 0.68 -36.14 -4.78
N VAL A 116 0.31 -36.24 -3.50
CA VAL A 116 1.24 -36.11 -2.36
C VAL A 116 1.75 -37.49 -1.98
N ALA A 117 3.05 -37.73 -2.09
CA ALA A 117 3.65 -39.03 -1.77
C ALA A 117 3.88 -39.22 -0.27
N GLY A 118 3.45 -40.38 0.25
CA GLY A 118 3.80 -40.90 1.57
C GLY A 118 2.78 -40.60 2.67
N LEU A 119 2.02 -41.64 3.06
CA LEU A 119 1.33 -41.93 4.35
C LEU A 119 -0.01 -42.66 4.07
N ASP A 120 -0.39 -43.60 4.94
CA ASP A 120 -1.58 -44.49 4.89
C ASP A 120 -2.96 -43.76 4.92
N ASP A 121 -2.98 -42.42 4.82
CA ASP A 121 -4.13 -41.54 5.14
C ASP A 121 -4.62 -40.71 3.93
N GLN A 122 -4.21 -41.07 2.70
CA GLN A 122 -4.55 -40.32 1.48
C GLN A 122 -6.07 -40.20 1.25
N ASP A 123 -6.83 -41.28 1.47
CA ASP A 123 -8.28 -41.29 1.26
C ASP A 123 -9.01 -40.35 2.23
N ASP A 124 -8.59 -40.34 3.51
CA ASP A 124 -9.17 -39.48 4.53
C ASP A 124 -8.78 -38.01 4.31
N PHE A 125 -7.55 -37.71 3.86
CA PHE A 125 -7.16 -36.35 3.47
C PHE A 125 -7.98 -35.82 2.30
N HIS A 126 -8.13 -36.59 1.21
CA HIS A 126 -8.90 -36.15 0.04
C HIS A 126 -10.37 -35.93 0.39
N PHE A 127 -10.96 -36.83 1.17
CA PHE A 127 -12.32 -36.69 1.67
C PHE A 127 -12.49 -35.42 2.53
N LEU A 128 -11.59 -35.22 3.50
CA LEU A 128 -11.67 -34.08 4.42
C LEU A 128 -11.30 -32.75 3.76
N LEU A 129 -10.41 -32.73 2.77
CA LEU A 129 -10.13 -31.55 1.96
C LEU A 129 -11.34 -31.19 1.10
N GLN A 130 -11.98 -32.17 0.46
CA GLN A 130 -13.21 -31.92 -0.29
C GLN A 130 -14.32 -31.41 0.63
N HIS A 131 -14.47 -32.00 1.80
CA HIS A 131 -15.41 -31.52 2.82
C HIS A 131 -15.05 -30.09 3.25
N PHE A 132 -13.77 -29.78 3.45
CA PHE A 132 -13.31 -28.45 3.82
C PHE A 132 -13.69 -27.40 2.77
N MET A 133 -13.36 -27.67 1.51
CA MET A 133 -13.64 -26.77 0.37
C MET A 133 -15.13 -26.55 0.13
N THR A 134 -15.98 -27.52 0.48
CA THR A 134 -17.42 -27.47 0.17
C THR A 134 -18.31 -27.12 1.35
N ARG A 135 -17.81 -27.23 2.59
CA ARG A 135 -18.60 -27.03 3.81
C ARG A 135 -17.88 -26.18 4.83
N SER A 136 -16.63 -26.51 5.16
CA SER A 136 -15.90 -25.76 6.19
C SER A 136 -15.60 -24.33 5.78
N MET A 137 -15.22 -24.10 4.53
CA MET A 137 -14.95 -22.75 4.03
C MET A 137 -16.18 -21.83 4.10
N GLU A 138 -17.40 -22.34 3.85
CA GLU A 138 -18.64 -21.55 3.96
C GLU A 138 -18.93 -21.11 5.41
N THR A 139 -18.41 -21.83 6.41
CA THR A 139 -18.51 -21.44 7.83
C THR A 139 -17.44 -20.43 8.23
N MET A 140 -16.30 -20.45 7.55
CA MET A 140 -15.12 -19.62 7.81
C MET A 140 -15.10 -18.32 7.00
N CYS A 141 -15.84 -18.28 5.89
CA CYS A 141 -15.81 -17.20 4.92
C CYS A 141 -17.25 -16.84 4.57
N PRO A 142 -17.71 -15.65 4.98
CA PRO A 142 -19.11 -15.27 4.89
C PRO A 142 -19.54 -14.83 3.47
N ASP A 143 -18.60 -14.57 2.57
CA ASP A 143 -18.87 -14.25 1.16
C ASP A 143 -17.90 -14.94 0.16
N ALA A 144 -18.21 -14.77 -1.13
CA ALA A 144 -17.43 -15.38 -2.21
C ALA A 144 -16.01 -14.80 -2.36
N VAL A 145 -15.80 -13.54 -1.97
CA VAL A 145 -14.48 -12.88 -2.03
C VAL A 145 -13.58 -13.46 -0.94
N ASP A 146 -14.10 -13.65 0.27
CA ASP A 146 -13.41 -14.29 1.38
C ASP A 146 -13.09 -15.76 1.08
N ILE A 147 -14.01 -16.47 0.42
CA ILE A 147 -13.78 -17.85 -0.07
C ILE A 147 -12.64 -17.84 -1.09
N GLU A 148 -12.69 -17.00 -2.13
CA GLU A 148 -11.65 -16.92 -3.16
C GLU A 148 -10.28 -16.53 -2.58
N MET A 149 -10.26 -15.58 -1.64
CA MET A 149 -9.06 -15.19 -0.90
C MET A 149 -8.50 -16.37 -0.10
N SER A 150 -9.33 -17.09 0.63
CA SER A 150 -8.92 -18.28 1.38
C SER A 150 -8.45 -19.41 0.46
N VAL A 151 -9.10 -19.63 -0.69
CA VAL A 151 -8.66 -20.61 -1.68
C VAL A 151 -7.30 -20.23 -2.27
N SER A 152 -7.11 -18.96 -2.63
CA SER A 152 -5.86 -18.51 -3.26
C SER A 152 -4.68 -18.43 -2.28
N THR A 153 -4.93 -18.35 -0.97
CA THR A 153 -3.89 -18.11 0.04
C THR A 153 -3.69 -19.28 1.01
N LEU A 154 -4.75 -19.86 1.57
CA LEU A 154 -4.69 -20.90 2.60
C LEU A 154 -4.53 -22.31 2.01
N VAL A 155 -5.20 -22.62 0.89
CA VAL A 155 -5.13 -23.96 0.27
C VAL A 155 -3.71 -24.34 -0.18
N PRO A 156 -2.91 -23.45 -0.81
CA PRO A 156 -1.51 -23.76 -1.11
C PRO A 156 -0.70 -24.14 0.13
N VAL A 157 -0.95 -23.49 1.27
CA VAL A 157 -0.27 -23.79 2.54
C VAL A 157 -0.77 -25.12 3.12
N ILE A 158 -2.07 -25.41 3.06
CA ILE A 158 -2.65 -26.71 3.47
C ILE A 158 -2.01 -27.87 2.70
N VAL A 159 -1.78 -27.70 1.39
CA VAL A 159 -1.20 -28.76 0.56
C VAL A 159 0.29 -28.94 0.83
N THR A 160 1.01 -27.86 1.14
CA THR A 160 2.48 -27.88 1.26
C THR A 160 2.99 -28.13 2.69
N ASP A 161 2.25 -27.74 3.73
CA ASP A 161 2.70 -27.85 5.13
C ASP A 161 1.88 -28.88 5.94
N ASP A 162 2.57 -29.79 6.62
CA ASP A 162 1.95 -30.88 7.39
C ASP A 162 1.17 -30.43 8.62
N LEU A 163 1.62 -29.38 9.31
CA LEU A 163 0.91 -28.86 10.47
C LEU A 163 -0.41 -28.25 10.02
N VAL A 164 -0.39 -27.41 8.98
CA VAL A 164 -1.59 -26.74 8.47
C VAL A 164 -2.56 -27.76 7.89
N ARG A 165 -2.07 -28.79 7.19
CA ARG A 165 -2.88 -29.90 6.70
C ARG A 165 -3.64 -30.62 7.82
N ARG A 166 -2.94 -31.00 8.89
CA ARG A 166 -3.54 -31.71 10.03
C ARG A 166 -4.54 -30.81 10.77
N SER A 167 -4.25 -29.53 10.93
CA SER A 167 -5.18 -28.56 11.52
C SER A 167 -6.46 -28.42 10.68
N MET A 168 -6.34 -28.36 9.35
CA MET A 168 -7.50 -28.35 8.44
C MET A 168 -8.32 -29.65 8.59
N MET A 169 -7.67 -30.81 8.61
CA MET A 169 -8.35 -32.10 8.80
C MET A 169 -9.08 -32.16 10.15
N ALA A 170 -8.51 -31.58 11.21
CA ALA A 170 -9.17 -31.52 12.52
C ALA A 170 -10.45 -30.67 12.49
N VAL A 171 -10.43 -29.49 11.85
CA VAL A 171 -11.63 -28.66 11.65
C VAL A 171 -12.68 -29.39 10.81
N SER A 172 -12.27 -29.93 9.67
CA SER A 172 -13.17 -30.55 8.70
C SER A 172 -13.81 -31.83 9.26
N SER A 173 -13.02 -32.65 9.98
CA SER A 173 -13.52 -33.88 10.61
C SER A 173 -14.45 -33.58 11.78
N LEU A 174 -14.23 -32.50 12.54
CA LEU A 174 -15.14 -32.06 13.58
C LEU A 174 -16.51 -31.71 13.00
N GLN A 175 -16.54 -30.88 11.96
CA GLN A 175 -17.79 -30.47 11.32
C GLN A 175 -18.50 -31.67 10.68
N TYR A 176 -17.76 -32.58 10.07
CA TYR A 176 -18.30 -33.83 9.57
C TYR A 176 -18.93 -34.68 10.70
N MET A 177 -18.27 -34.75 11.87
CA MET A 177 -18.80 -35.44 13.05
C MET A 177 -20.05 -34.77 13.60
N LEU A 178 -20.08 -33.44 13.71
CA LEU A 178 -21.26 -32.70 14.18
C LEU A 178 -22.46 -32.85 13.24
N GLY A 179 -22.23 -32.98 11.93
CA GLY A 179 -23.27 -33.34 10.96
C GLY A 179 -23.69 -34.82 11.00
N ASN A 180 -22.91 -35.69 11.67
CA ASN A 180 -23.14 -37.14 11.74
C ASN A 180 -22.89 -37.69 13.17
N PRO A 181 -23.55 -37.16 14.21
CA PRO A 181 -23.16 -37.37 15.60
C PRO A 181 -23.28 -38.83 16.06
N THR A 182 -24.18 -39.60 15.44
CA THR A 182 -24.41 -41.01 15.74
C THR A 182 -23.44 -41.96 15.06
N SER A 183 -22.56 -41.47 14.17
CA SER A 183 -21.61 -42.30 13.43
C SER A 183 -20.36 -42.61 14.24
N PRO A 184 -20.08 -43.88 14.60
CA PRO A 184 -18.84 -44.24 15.29
C PRO A 184 -17.61 -43.97 14.43
N LYS A 185 -17.75 -44.03 13.10
CA LYS A 185 -16.68 -43.73 12.14
C LYS A 185 -16.31 -42.25 12.19
N ALA A 186 -17.30 -41.36 12.19
CA ALA A 186 -17.07 -39.91 12.24
C ALA A 186 -16.41 -39.49 13.56
N ASN A 187 -16.86 -40.06 14.68
CA ASN A 187 -16.26 -39.83 16.00
C ASN A 187 -14.78 -40.28 16.08
N LYS A 188 -14.46 -41.48 15.55
CA LYS A 188 -13.08 -41.97 15.50
C LYS A 188 -12.19 -41.13 14.59
N LEU A 189 -12.70 -40.73 13.42
CA LEU A 189 -11.99 -39.88 12.47
C LEU A 189 -11.63 -38.53 13.09
N PHE A 190 -12.59 -37.88 13.75
CA PHE A 190 -12.35 -36.62 14.47
C PHE A 190 -11.29 -36.77 15.56
N ALA A 191 -11.40 -37.79 16.42
CA ALA A 191 -10.43 -38.02 17.50
C ALA A 191 -9.01 -38.22 16.96
N SER A 192 -8.87 -38.98 15.86
CA SER A 192 -7.59 -39.19 15.17
C SER A 192 -7.01 -37.87 14.64
N CYS A 193 -7.78 -37.15 13.82
CA CYS A 193 -7.35 -35.90 13.18
C CYS A 193 -6.96 -34.84 14.22
N TYR A 194 -7.79 -34.69 15.27
CA TYR A 194 -7.53 -33.71 16.33
C TYR A 194 -6.25 -34.03 17.12
N SER A 195 -6.06 -35.30 17.50
CA SER A 195 -4.83 -35.73 18.18
C SER A 195 -3.59 -35.53 17.30
N GLY A 196 -3.72 -35.79 15.99
CA GLY A 196 -2.67 -35.57 15.00
C GLY A 196 -2.28 -34.09 14.86
N ALA A 197 -3.25 -33.19 14.81
CA ALA A 197 -3.01 -31.75 14.74
C ALA A 197 -2.28 -31.22 15.98
N LEU A 198 -2.72 -31.61 17.19
CA LEU A 198 -2.06 -31.23 18.44
C LEU A 198 -0.63 -31.79 18.54
N SER A 199 -0.41 -33.02 18.08
CA SER A 199 0.91 -33.64 18.05
C SER A 199 1.87 -32.91 17.10
N ALA A 200 1.41 -32.57 15.89
CA ALA A 200 2.19 -31.80 14.93
C ALA A 200 2.51 -30.40 15.46
N MET A 201 1.56 -29.75 16.12
CA MET A 201 1.75 -28.44 16.73
C MET A 201 2.83 -28.47 17.81
N ARG A 202 2.75 -29.44 18.73
CA ARG A 202 3.77 -29.64 19.77
C ARG A 202 5.15 -29.91 19.19
N THR A 203 5.21 -30.73 18.15
CA THR A 203 6.47 -31.06 17.46
C THR A 203 7.09 -29.82 16.83
N ARG A 204 6.30 -29.01 16.12
CA ARG A 204 6.78 -27.78 15.49
C ARG A 204 7.27 -26.76 16.52
N LEU A 205 6.53 -26.59 17.62
CA LEU A 205 6.92 -25.70 18.72
C LEU A 205 8.19 -26.18 19.44
N ALA A 206 8.39 -27.50 19.59
CA ALA A 206 9.60 -28.06 20.19
C ALA A 206 10.86 -27.85 19.33
N LEU A 207 10.69 -27.68 18.01
CA LEU A 207 11.78 -27.42 17.07
C LEU A 207 12.05 -25.92 16.85
N ALA A 208 11.10 -25.06 17.25
CA ALA A 208 11.24 -23.61 17.15
C ALA A 208 12.44 -23.12 17.99
N GLY A 209 13.40 -22.46 17.35
CA GLY A 209 14.63 -21.95 17.98
C GLY A 209 15.88 -22.83 17.79
N THR A 210 15.77 -23.96 17.08
CA THR A 210 16.94 -24.77 16.71
C THR A 210 17.62 -24.23 15.43
N PRO A 211 18.96 -24.05 15.41
CA PRO A 211 19.67 -23.57 14.22
C PRO A 211 19.49 -24.52 13.02
N GLY A 212 18.96 -24.01 11.91
CA GLY A 212 18.77 -24.77 10.66
C GLY A 212 17.37 -25.34 10.44
N HIS A 213 16.42 -25.14 11.35
CA HIS A 213 15.01 -25.47 11.11
C HIS A 213 14.26 -24.28 10.51
N ASP A 214 13.48 -24.54 9.45
CA ASP A 214 12.60 -23.53 8.84
C ASP A 214 11.44 -23.24 9.81
N ALA A 215 11.46 -22.05 10.41
CA ALA A 215 10.53 -21.68 11.46
C ALA A 215 9.07 -21.53 10.96
N ARG A 216 8.85 -21.42 9.63
CA ARG A 216 7.53 -21.24 8.96
C ARG A 216 6.45 -20.60 9.85
N PRO A 217 6.66 -19.36 10.32
CA PRO A 217 5.72 -18.71 11.23
C PRO A 217 4.39 -18.38 10.55
N ASP A 218 4.38 -18.27 9.22
CA ASP A 218 3.18 -18.27 8.38
C ASP A 218 2.32 -19.52 8.60
N ALA A 219 2.93 -20.71 8.61
CA ALA A 219 2.24 -21.98 8.84
C ALA A 219 1.75 -22.12 10.29
N LEU A 220 2.53 -21.64 11.27
CA LEU A 220 2.11 -21.60 12.68
C LEU A 220 0.89 -20.70 12.89
N ALA A 221 0.88 -19.52 12.28
CA ALA A 221 -0.27 -18.62 12.34
C ALA A 221 -1.52 -19.23 11.67
N ALA A 222 -1.37 -19.81 10.47
CA ALA A 222 -2.47 -20.51 9.78
C ALA A 222 -3.06 -21.65 10.63
N ALA A 223 -2.18 -22.45 11.24
CA ALA A 223 -2.59 -23.55 12.11
C ALA A 223 -3.29 -23.05 13.38
N GLY A 224 -2.81 -21.95 13.97
CA GLY A 224 -3.44 -21.29 15.12
C GLY A 224 -4.87 -20.84 14.81
N ILE A 225 -5.09 -20.18 13.66
CA ILE A 225 -6.41 -19.77 13.19
C ILE A 225 -7.35 -20.97 13.01
N LEU A 226 -6.90 -22.02 12.32
CA LEU A 226 -7.71 -23.23 12.10
C LEU A 226 -8.09 -23.90 13.43
N LEU A 227 -7.18 -23.98 14.39
CA LEU A 227 -7.47 -24.55 15.70
C LEU A 227 -8.42 -23.67 16.53
N ALA A 228 -8.31 -22.34 16.44
CA ALA A 228 -9.26 -21.42 17.05
C ALA A 228 -10.68 -21.66 16.50
N MET A 229 -10.82 -21.81 15.18
CA MET A 229 -12.11 -22.09 14.52
C MET A 229 -12.71 -23.42 14.95
N MET A 230 -11.88 -24.43 15.15
CA MET A 230 -12.33 -25.70 15.68
C MET A 230 -12.95 -25.53 17.08
N SER A 231 -12.30 -24.77 17.97
CA SER A 231 -12.84 -24.46 19.30
C SER A 231 -14.16 -23.70 19.23
N VAL A 232 -14.26 -22.66 18.37
CA VAL A 232 -15.52 -21.95 18.09
C VAL A 232 -16.62 -22.92 17.65
N THR A 233 -16.30 -23.82 16.71
CA THR A 233 -17.26 -24.80 16.17
C THR A 233 -17.77 -25.74 17.27
N LYS A 234 -16.91 -26.12 18.23
CA LYS A 234 -17.30 -26.91 19.40
C LYS A 234 -18.08 -26.13 20.46
N GLY A 235 -18.09 -24.79 20.41
CA GLY A 235 -18.57 -23.96 21.50
C GLY A 235 -17.64 -24.00 22.74
N GLU A 236 -16.36 -24.31 22.54
CA GLU A 236 -15.32 -24.28 23.58
C GLU A 236 -14.59 -22.93 23.55
N PRO A 237 -14.04 -22.48 24.69
CA PRO A 237 -13.19 -21.30 24.73
C PRO A 237 -12.04 -21.40 23.72
N PHE A 238 -11.89 -20.37 22.88
CA PHE A 238 -10.91 -20.37 21.78
C PHE A 238 -9.83 -19.28 21.92
N SER A 239 -9.97 -18.41 22.92
CA SER A 239 -9.02 -17.34 23.26
C SER A 239 -7.55 -17.79 23.30
N LEU A 240 -7.25 -19.00 23.77
CA LEU A 240 -5.88 -19.52 23.82
C LEU A 240 -5.23 -19.65 22.43
N HIS A 241 -5.98 -20.12 21.43
CA HIS A 241 -5.47 -20.28 20.06
C HIS A 241 -5.37 -18.93 19.35
N VAL A 242 -6.24 -17.99 19.68
CA VAL A 242 -6.18 -16.61 19.20
C VAL A 242 -4.95 -15.91 19.78
N ASP A 243 -4.75 -15.96 21.11
CA ASP A 243 -3.59 -15.38 21.78
C ASP A 243 -2.28 -15.95 21.23
N PHE A 244 -2.22 -17.26 21.02
CA PHE A 244 -1.08 -17.91 20.38
C PHE A 244 -0.80 -17.31 18.99
N THR A 245 -1.83 -17.17 18.16
CA THR A 245 -1.72 -16.61 16.80
C THR A 245 -1.24 -15.16 16.85
N CYS A 246 -1.77 -14.35 17.78
CA CYS A 246 -1.32 -12.98 18.02
C CYS A 246 0.18 -12.94 18.32
N HIS A 247 0.68 -13.77 19.24
CA HIS A 247 2.12 -13.83 19.57
C HIS A 247 2.96 -14.17 18.35
N VAL A 248 2.55 -15.17 17.55
CA VAL A 248 3.29 -15.55 16.33
C VAL A 248 3.37 -14.40 15.32
N LEU A 249 2.28 -13.66 15.12
CA LEU A 249 2.23 -12.56 14.15
C LEU A 249 2.98 -11.31 14.62
N ILE A 250 2.85 -10.97 15.92
CA ILE A 250 3.45 -9.78 16.52
C ILE A 250 4.97 -9.94 16.67
N ASP A 251 5.44 -11.07 17.18
CA ASP A 251 6.86 -11.30 17.45
C ASP A 251 7.64 -11.70 16.18
N MET A 252 6.96 -11.78 15.03
CA MET A 252 7.58 -12.16 13.77
C MET A 252 8.60 -11.10 13.31
N PRO A 253 9.87 -11.46 13.06
CA PRO A 253 10.85 -10.50 12.55
C PRO A 253 10.44 -9.95 11.18
N ALA A 254 10.70 -8.66 10.93
CA ALA A 254 10.36 -8.01 9.66
C ALA A 254 10.94 -8.75 8.45
N SER A 255 12.18 -9.24 8.55
CA SER A 255 12.83 -10.03 7.50
C SER A 255 12.09 -11.31 7.13
N VAL A 256 11.36 -11.91 8.08
CA VAL A 256 10.54 -13.11 7.84
C VAL A 256 9.17 -12.70 7.31
N ARG A 257 8.56 -11.65 7.90
CA ARG A 257 7.28 -11.08 7.43
C ARG A 257 7.32 -10.74 5.93
N TRP A 258 8.43 -10.20 5.45
CA TRP A 258 8.59 -9.82 4.05
C TRP A 258 8.82 -11.00 3.10
N GLY A 259 9.24 -12.16 3.63
CA GLY A 259 9.41 -13.38 2.86
C GLY A 259 8.13 -14.19 2.68
N ILE A 260 7.04 -13.81 3.37
CA ILE A 260 5.73 -14.46 3.27
C ILE A 260 4.95 -13.84 2.11
N ASP A 261 4.10 -14.64 1.47
CA ASP A 261 3.10 -14.12 0.53
C ASP A 261 2.26 -13.03 1.21
N GLN A 262 2.33 -11.79 0.69
CA GLN A 262 1.76 -10.63 1.38
C GLN A 262 0.23 -10.67 1.43
N LYS A 263 -0.41 -11.29 0.42
CA LYS A 263 -1.85 -11.50 0.41
C LYS A 263 -2.28 -12.47 1.51
N PHE A 264 -1.57 -13.58 1.67
CA PHE A 264 -1.79 -14.52 2.79
C PHE A 264 -1.52 -13.86 4.15
N TYR A 265 -0.47 -13.05 4.27
CA TYR A 265 -0.14 -12.37 5.53
C TYR A 265 -1.24 -11.38 5.95
N ARG A 266 -1.70 -10.52 5.03
CA ARG A 266 -2.82 -9.59 5.29
C ARG A 266 -4.10 -10.33 5.67
N HIS A 267 -4.42 -11.41 4.97
CA HIS A 267 -5.59 -12.23 5.25
C HIS A 267 -5.52 -12.85 6.67
N THR A 268 -4.36 -13.36 7.05
CA THR A 268 -4.09 -13.94 8.38
C THR A 268 -4.25 -12.88 9.48
N LEU A 269 -3.76 -11.66 9.26
CA LEU A 269 -3.94 -10.54 10.18
C LEU A 269 -5.43 -10.19 10.37
N ARG A 270 -6.18 -10.03 9.27
CA ARG A 270 -7.62 -9.70 9.29
C ARG A 270 -8.44 -10.74 10.06
N ILE A 271 -8.23 -12.02 9.79
CA ILE A 271 -8.93 -13.10 10.50
C ILE A 271 -8.55 -13.14 11.99
N THR A 272 -7.27 -12.95 12.31
CA THR A 272 -6.81 -12.97 13.71
C THR A 272 -7.45 -11.83 14.51
N MET A 273 -7.50 -10.63 13.93
CA MET A 273 -8.18 -9.47 14.54
C MET A 273 -9.67 -9.74 14.74
N TYR A 274 -10.35 -10.32 13.73
CA TYR A 274 -11.75 -10.72 13.86
C TYR A 274 -11.97 -11.71 15.02
N MET A 275 -11.16 -12.77 15.09
CA MET A 275 -11.25 -13.75 16.18
C MET A 275 -10.96 -13.16 17.56
N LEU A 276 -10.08 -12.17 17.63
CA LEU A 276 -9.77 -11.47 18.87
C LEU A 276 -10.99 -10.68 19.38
N ILE A 277 -11.77 -10.05 18.49
CA ILE A 277 -13.06 -9.43 18.83
C ILE A 277 -14.04 -10.46 19.38
N GLU A 278 -14.25 -11.56 18.65
CA GLU A 278 -15.20 -12.61 19.05
C GLU A 278 -14.79 -13.28 20.37
N SER A 279 -13.50 -13.52 20.60
CA SER A 279 -12.99 -14.14 21.85
C SER A 279 -13.22 -13.28 23.09
N SER A 280 -13.47 -11.99 22.89
CA SER A 280 -13.77 -11.05 23.97
C SER A 280 -15.18 -11.23 24.53
N LEU A 281 -16.04 -11.96 23.83
CA LEU A 281 -17.36 -12.35 24.32
C LEU A 281 -17.28 -13.46 25.40
N GLU A 282 -16.13 -14.13 25.57
CA GLU A 282 -15.96 -15.27 26.46
C GLU A 282 -15.63 -14.89 27.92
N GLU A 283 -15.25 -13.65 28.20
CA GLU A 283 -14.82 -13.18 29.53
C GLU A 283 -15.79 -12.15 30.14
N PRO A 284 -16.85 -12.58 30.83
CA PRO A 284 -17.66 -11.69 31.65
C PRO A 284 -16.89 -11.35 32.94
N GLY A 285 -16.12 -10.26 32.92
CA GLY A 285 -15.32 -9.80 34.06
C GLY A 285 -15.00 -8.30 34.01
N GLY A 286 -14.85 -7.69 35.18
CA GLY A 286 -14.76 -6.24 35.39
C GLY A 286 -13.70 -5.50 34.58
N VAL A 287 -13.76 -4.17 34.67
CA VAL A 287 -13.14 -3.19 33.75
C VAL A 287 -11.63 -3.40 33.51
N ASP A 288 -10.88 -3.95 34.47
CA ASP A 288 -9.39 -3.98 34.43
C ASP A 288 -8.76 -5.37 34.64
N THR A 289 -9.09 -6.39 33.84
CA THR A 289 -8.34 -7.66 33.90
C THR A 289 -7.05 -7.59 33.06
N PRO A 290 -5.92 -8.16 33.53
CA PRO A 290 -4.67 -8.22 32.73
C PRO A 290 -4.84 -8.89 31.36
N ALA A 291 -5.80 -9.82 31.24
CA ALA A 291 -6.12 -10.48 29.98
C ALA A 291 -6.75 -9.52 28.97
N ARG A 292 -7.69 -8.67 29.41
CA ARG A 292 -8.35 -7.65 28.59
C ARG A 292 -7.37 -6.60 28.08
N LEU A 293 -6.51 -6.07 28.96
CA LEU A 293 -5.44 -5.12 28.59
C LEU A 293 -4.44 -5.72 27.59
N LYS A 294 -4.09 -7.01 27.74
CA LYS A 294 -3.19 -7.69 26.80
C LYS A 294 -3.83 -7.86 25.42
N ARG A 295 -5.11 -8.21 25.35
CA ARG A 295 -5.82 -8.33 24.06
C ARG A 295 -5.92 -7.00 23.34
N GLN A 296 -6.01 -5.91 24.07
CA GLN A 296 -5.98 -4.58 23.53
C GLN A 296 -4.67 -4.21 22.86
N ASP A 297 -3.57 -4.38 23.58
CA ASP A 297 -2.22 -4.14 23.07
C ASP A 297 -1.96 -5.01 21.83
N ASN A 298 -2.39 -6.28 21.87
CA ASN A 298 -2.33 -7.17 20.72
C ASN A 298 -3.15 -6.64 19.53
N MET A 299 -4.37 -6.17 19.76
CA MET A 299 -5.23 -5.62 18.70
C MET A 299 -4.57 -4.42 18.02
N GLN A 300 -4.00 -3.50 18.81
CA GLN A 300 -3.31 -2.34 18.29
C GLN A 300 -2.10 -2.74 17.43
N LYS A 301 -1.25 -3.64 17.93
CA LYS A 301 -0.08 -4.13 17.20
C LYS A 301 -0.48 -4.84 15.90
N LEU A 302 -1.53 -5.65 15.91
CA LEU A 302 -2.04 -6.30 14.69
C LEU A 302 -2.57 -5.27 13.68
N ALA A 303 -3.26 -4.23 14.13
CA ALA A 303 -3.73 -3.15 13.26
C ALA A 303 -2.55 -2.38 12.63
N GLU A 304 -1.48 -2.12 13.38
CA GLU A 304 -0.25 -1.50 12.86
C GLU A 304 0.42 -2.37 11.79
N LEU A 305 0.50 -3.69 12.03
CA LEU A 305 1.06 -4.64 11.07
C LEU A 305 0.21 -4.73 9.79
N LEU A 306 -1.12 -4.75 9.93
CA LEU A 306 -2.03 -4.77 8.79
C LEU A 306 -1.96 -3.48 7.99
N TRP A 307 -1.89 -2.33 8.68
CA TRP A 307 -1.67 -1.03 8.05
C TRP A 307 -0.35 -0.98 7.27
N GLU A 308 0.74 -1.48 7.85
CA GLU A 308 2.04 -1.58 7.19
C GLU A 308 1.96 -2.46 5.92
N ALA A 309 1.24 -3.59 5.99
CA ALA A 309 1.07 -4.51 4.88
C ALA A 309 0.15 -3.96 3.78
N ASP A 310 -0.92 -3.25 4.14
CA ASP A 310 -1.88 -2.64 3.21
C ASP A 310 -1.24 -1.48 2.43
N ARG A 311 -0.47 -0.61 3.10
CA ARG A 311 0.22 0.51 2.42
C ARG A 311 1.18 0.07 1.30
N ARG A 312 1.62 -1.18 1.31
CA ARG A 312 2.53 -1.75 0.31
C ARG A 312 1.80 -2.42 -0.85
N ALA A 313 0.51 -2.71 -0.70
CA ALA A 313 -0.29 -3.34 -1.73
C ALA A 313 -0.77 -2.30 -2.76
N ALA A 314 -0.94 -2.72 -4.02
CA ALA A 314 -1.53 -1.84 -5.02
C ALA A 314 -3.01 -1.56 -4.66
N PRO A 315 -3.54 -0.35 -4.90
CA PRO A 315 -4.96 -0.06 -4.62
C PRO A 315 -5.93 -1.04 -5.30
N ALA A 316 -5.63 -1.47 -6.52
CA ALA A 316 -6.42 -2.46 -7.25
C ALA A 316 -6.31 -3.90 -6.68
N GLU A 317 -5.25 -4.21 -5.93
CA GLU A 317 -5.10 -5.47 -5.21
C GLU A 317 -5.92 -5.45 -3.94
N LEU A 318 -5.83 -4.36 -3.16
CA LEU A 318 -6.66 -4.14 -1.98
C LEU A 318 -8.14 -4.20 -2.34
N ASP A 319 -8.58 -3.47 -3.38
CA ASP A 319 -9.98 -3.44 -3.85
C ASP A 319 -10.53 -4.83 -4.21
N ARG A 320 -9.66 -5.79 -4.56
CA ARG A 320 -10.04 -7.19 -4.88
C ARG A 320 -9.95 -8.16 -3.69
N GLU A 321 -9.20 -7.80 -2.66
CA GLU A 321 -9.12 -8.53 -1.37
C GLU A 321 -10.24 -8.13 -0.39
N CYS A 322 -11.13 -7.26 -0.87
CA CYS A 322 -12.19 -6.64 -0.12
C CYS A 322 -13.39 -7.60 0.06
N GLY A 323 -13.39 -8.45 1.08
CA GLY A 323 -14.55 -9.25 1.55
C GLY A 323 -15.11 -8.79 2.90
N LEU A 324 -16.01 -9.52 3.53
CA LEU A 324 -16.56 -9.20 4.85
C LEU A 324 -15.52 -9.15 5.99
N TYR A 325 -14.26 -9.56 5.79
CA TYR A 325 -13.16 -9.37 6.75
C TYR A 325 -12.37 -8.05 6.58
N GLN A 326 -12.99 -7.00 6.03
CA GLN A 326 -12.38 -5.74 5.61
C GLN A 326 -12.20 -4.63 6.68
N THR A 327 -11.53 -3.55 6.26
CA THR A 327 -11.19 -2.28 6.94
C THR A 327 -12.23 -1.68 7.88
N SER A 328 -13.53 -1.90 7.67
CA SER A 328 -14.59 -1.42 8.60
C SER A 328 -14.52 -2.05 9.98
N PHE A 329 -13.97 -3.26 10.09
CA PHE A 329 -13.63 -3.86 11.38
C PHE A 329 -12.52 -3.07 12.07
N ILE A 330 -11.51 -2.62 11.33
CA ILE A 330 -10.42 -1.77 11.85
C ILE A 330 -10.99 -0.43 12.32
N THR A 331 -11.88 0.21 11.54
CA THR A 331 -12.51 1.48 11.93
C THR A 331 -13.44 1.32 13.16
N GLY A 332 -14.15 0.20 13.26
CA GLY A 332 -14.91 -0.17 14.45
C GLY A 332 -14.04 -0.48 15.67
N LEU A 333 -12.87 -1.09 15.47
CA LEU A 333 -11.88 -1.34 16.52
C LEU A 333 -11.30 -0.04 17.07
N LEU A 334 -10.95 0.91 16.20
CA LEU A 334 -10.50 2.24 16.60
C LEU A 334 -11.61 3.02 17.33
N THR A 335 -12.86 2.80 16.93
CA THR A 335 -14.04 3.35 17.59
C THR A 335 -14.20 2.82 19.01
N ILE A 336 -14.13 1.50 19.23
CA ILE A 336 -14.18 0.89 20.57
C ILE A 336 -13.00 1.39 21.42
N THR A 337 -11.81 1.39 20.84
CA THR A 337 -10.58 1.87 21.46
C THR A 337 -10.69 3.33 21.94
N HIS A 338 -11.34 4.18 21.15
CA HIS A 338 -11.56 5.58 21.51
C HIS A 338 -12.67 5.74 22.54
N LEU A 339 -13.73 4.93 22.48
CA LEU A 339 -14.83 4.94 23.44
C LEU A 339 -14.38 4.55 24.85
N SER A 340 -13.53 3.54 24.96
CA SER A 340 -12.98 3.10 26.23
C SER A 340 -12.07 4.16 26.89
N ARG A 341 -11.23 4.88 26.14
CA ARG A 341 -10.48 6.05 26.67
C ARG A 341 -11.38 7.10 27.35
N LEU A 342 -12.64 7.22 26.92
CA LEU A 342 -13.60 8.14 27.51
C LEU A 342 -14.27 7.60 28.79
N GLN A 343 -14.14 6.30 29.09
CA GLN A 343 -14.68 5.63 30.29
C GLN A 343 -13.79 5.77 31.54
N GLU A 344 -12.49 6.10 31.39
CA GLU A 344 -11.55 6.18 32.52
C GLU A 344 -11.83 7.35 33.50
N PRO A 345 -11.97 7.11 34.81
CA PRO A 345 -12.20 8.16 35.80
C PRO A 345 -11.09 9.22 35.91
N GLN A 346 -9.86 8.88 35.48
CA GLN A 346 -8.72 9.79 35.49
C GLN A 346 -8.59 10.61 34.20
N SER A 347 -9.20 10.18 33.09
CA SER A 347 -9.33 10.99 31.88
C SER A 347 -10.30 12.17 32.07
N HIS A 348 -11.06 12.16 33.18
CA HIS A 348 -11.90 13.27 33.61
C HIS A 348 -11.15 14.57 33.94
N ALA A 349 -9.83 14.50 34.16
CA ALA A 349 -9.03 15.66 34.61
C ALA A 349 -8.47 16.54 33.48
N PHE A 350 -8.43 16.06 32.22
CA PHE A 350 -7.72 16.75 31.12
C PHE A 350 -8.58 17.17 29.92
N CYS A 351 -9.74 16.54 29.70
CA CYS A 351 -10.60 16.82 28.55
C CYS A 351 -11.95 17.38 29.01
N GLY A 352 -12.31 18.59 28.57
CA GLY A 352 -13.59 19.23 28.93
C GLY A 352 -14.80 18.47 28.34
N GLU A 353 -15.97 18.58 28.98
CA GLU A 353 -17.21 17.90 28.52
C GLU A 353 -17.53 18.18 27.05
N THR A 354 -17.34 19.42 26.59
CA THR A 354 -17.57 19.84 25.20
C THR A 354 -16.65 19.14 24.19
N GLU A 355 -15.38 18.93 24.55
CA GLU A 355 -14.40 18.26 23.69
C GLU A 355 -14.70 16.76 23.56
N ARG A 356 -15.18 16.13 24.64
CA ARG A 356 -15.66 14.73 24.61
C ARG A 356 -16.89 14.57 23.72
N LEU A 357 -17.85 15.49 23.81
CA LEU A 357 -19.04 15.48 22.95
C LEU A 357 -18.66 15.66 21.47
N ALA A 358 -17.68 16.51 21.17
CA ALA A 358 -17.16 16.67 19.82
C ALA A 358 -16.45 15.40 19.29
N GLN A 359 -15.71 14.70 20.15
CA GLN A 359 -15.08 13.42 19.82
C GLN A 359 -16.13 12.33 19.57
N LEU A 360 -17.16 12.21 20.41
CA LEU A 360 -18.27 11.27 20.23
C LEU A 360 -19.07 11.55 18.95
N ALA A 361 -19.32 12.82 18.62
CA ALA A 361 -19.98 13.20 17.37
C ALA A 361 -19.12 12.91 16.13
N ALA A 362 -17.79 13.09 16.22
CA ALA A 362 -16.87 12.73 15.14
C ALA A 362 -16.84 11.21 14.90
N ILE A 363 -16.86 10.42 15.97
CA ILE A 363 -17.00 8.96 15.88
C ILE A 363 -18.34 8.59 15.21
N GLU A 364 -19.45 9.20 15.64
CA GLU A 364 -20.77 8.94 15.05
C GLU A 364 -20.77 9.19 13.54
N MET A 365 -20.27 10.35 13.11
CA MET A 365 -20.18 10.72 11.70
C MET A 365 -19.32 9.74 10.89
N GLN A 366 -18.24 9.23 11.48
CA GLN A 366 -17.41 8.21 10.84
C GLN A 366 -18.18 6.91 10.65
N ILE A 367 -18.85 6.41 11.70
CA ILE A 367 -19.65 5.17 11.61
C ILE A 367 -20.77 5.34 10.57
N LEU A 368 -21.46 6.49 10.57
CA LEU A 368 -22.53 6.79 9.60
C LEU A 368 -22.02 6.85 8.16
N ALA A 369 -20.79 7.34 7.95
CA ALA A 369 -20.15 7.42 6.64
C ALA A 369 -19.69 6.07 6.09
N TRP A 370 -19.73 4.97 6.86
CA TRP A 370 -19.36 3.66 6.37
C TRP A 370 -20.29 3.19 5.25
N GLN A 371 -19.70 2.87 4.10
CA GLN A 371 -20.36 2.33 2.92
C GLN A 371 -19.62 1.07 2.45
N PRO A 372 -20.34 0.06 1.95
CA PRO A 372 -19.69 -1.09 1.33
C PRO A 372 -18.94 -0.66 0.06
N PRO A 373 -17.86 -1.35 -0.34
CA PRO A 373 -17.12 -1.07 -1.58
C PRO A 373 -18.04 -1.06 -2.81
N ALA A 374 -17.69 -0.28 -3.85
CA ALA A 374 -18.54 -0.07 -5.02
C ALA A 374 -18.97 -1.35 -5.77
N HIS A 375 -18.18 -2.43 -5.67
CA HIS A 375 -18.50 -3.74 -6.26
C HIS A 375 -19.42 -4.61 -5.36
N GLN A 376 -19.63 -4.23 -4.11
CA GLN A 376 -20.56 -4.82 -3.15
C GLN A 376 -21.72 -3.85 -2.94
N GLU A 377 -22.60 -3.72 -3.94
CA GLU A 377 -23.75 -2.81 -3.85
C GLU A 377 -24.56 -3.04 -2.56
N ALA A 378 -25.18 -1.97 -2.03
CA ALA A 378 -26.04 -2.01 -0.85
C ALA A 378 -27.23 -3.00 -0.94
N SER A 379 -27.55 -3.48 -2.16
CA SER A 379 -28.60 -4.47 -2.43
C SER A 379 -28.18 -5.93 -2.16
N THR A 380 -26.87 -6.19 -2.04
CA THR A 380 -26.30 -7.52 -1.82
C THR A 380 -26.37 -7.93 -0.34
N THR A 381 -26.40 -9.25 -0.07
CA THR A 381 -26.39 -9.77 1.32
C THR A 381 -25.20 -9.24 2.13
N VAL A 382 -24.05 -9.05 1.46
CA VAL A 382 -22.84 -8.46 2.05
C VAL A 382 -23.08 -7.01 2.48
N GLY A 383 -23.66 -6.17 1.61
CA GLY A 383 -24.03 -4.80 1.96
C GLY A 383 -24.98 -4.70 3.16
N LYS A 384 -25.88 -5.68 3.35
CA LYS A 384 -26.77 -5.74 4.52
C LYS A 384 -26.01 -6.05 5.81
N ILE A 385 -25.05 -6.98 5.76
CA ILE A 385 -24.20 -7.33 6.91
C ILE A 385 -23.36 -6.14 7.34
N TRP A 386 -22.83 -5.38 6.38
CA TRP A 386 -22.16 -4.10 6.66
C TRP A 386 -23.07 -3.12 7.39
N SER A 387 -24.33 -2.99 6.95
CA SER A 387 -25.33 -2.15 7.62
C SER A 387 -25.59 -2.62 9.06
N LEU A 388 -25.71 -3.93 9.29
CA LEU A 388 -25.91 -4.50 10.63
C LEU A 388 -24.74 -4.23 11.57
N TRP A 389 -23.50 -4.40 11.10
CA TRP A 389 -22.30 -4.04 11.86
C TRP A 389 -22.28 -2.55 12.21
N ARG A 390 -22.54 -1.68 11.23
CA ARG A 390 -22.62 -0.23 11.43
C ARG A 390 -23.62 0.13 12.52
N LEU A 391 -24.82 -0.45 12.48
CA LEU A 391 -25.86 -0.23 13.48
C LEU A 391 -25.43 -0.75 14.86
N ALA A 392 -24.76 -1.90 14.96
CA ALA A 392 -24.27 -2.41 16.23
C ALA A 392 -23.21 -1.49 16.87
N PHE A 393 -22.32 -0.89 16.07
CA PHE A 393 -21.38 0.11 16.57
C PHE A 393 -22.06 1.41 17.01
N LEU A 394 -23.06 1.89 16.27
CA LEU A 394 -23.88 3.04 16.70
C LEU A 394 -24.60 2.76 18.01
N MET A 395 -25.13 1.55 18.20
CA MET A 395 -25.74 1.15 19.47
C MET A 395 -24.75 1.25 20.63
N LEU A 396 -23.54 0.74 20.45
CA LEU A 396 -22.49 0.81 21.46
C LEU A 396 -22.10 2.27 21.79
N LEU A 397 -22.01 3.13 20.76
CA LEU A 397 -21.76 4.56 20.93
C LEU A 397 -22.89 5.25 21.71
N TYR A 398 -24.16 4.96 21.37
CA TYR A 398 -25.32 5.57 22.00
C TYR A 398 -25.58 5.12 23.43
N GLU A 399 -25.04 3.96 23.81
CA GLU A 399 -25.11 3.40 25.17
C GLU A 399 -23.87 3.72 26.01
N SER A 400 -22.91 4.48 25.47
CA SER A 400 -21.68 4.87 26.18
C SER A 400 -21.98 5.61 27.49
N PRO A 401 -21.32 5.26 28.62
CA PRO A 401 -21.54 5.86 29.93
C PRO A 401 -21.03 7.31 30.04
N VAL A 402 -20.37 7.82 29.01
CA VAL A 402 -19.78 9.17 28.91
C VAL A 402 -20.85 10.22 28.57
N ASN A 403 -22.04 10.05 29.17
CA ASN A 403 -23.26 10.83 28.99
C ASN A 403 -24.18 10.36 27.84
N GLY A 404 -24.71 9.12 27.93
CA GLY A 404 -25.80 8.61 27.08
C GLY A 404 -27.11 9.43 27.09
N ALA A 405 -27.17 10.54 27.83
CA ALA A 405 -28.20 11.58 27.73
C ALA A 405 -27.98 12.55 26.55
N PHE A 406 -26.75 12.64 26.03
CA PHE A 406 -26.43 13.42 24.81
C PHE A 406 -27.25 12.91 23.62
N TRP A 407 -27.32 11.59 23.49
CA TRP A 407 -28.14 10.93 22.48
C TRP A 407 -29.55 10.68 23.01
N LYS A 408 -30.55 11.13 22.25
CA LYS A 408 -31.94 10.98 22.69
C LYS A 408 -32.31 9.49 22.73
N PRO A 409 -33.18 9.06 23.68
CA PRO A 409 -33.74 7.70 23.69
C PRO A 409 -34.41 7.29 22.37
N VAL A 410 -34.83 8.26 21.56
CA VAL A 410 -35.38 8.07 20.21
C VAL A 410 -34.33 7.47 19.26
N THR A 411 -33.11 8.01 19.25
CA THR A 411 -32.02 7.55 18.37
C THR A 411 -31.60 6.10 18.66
N ARG A 412 -31.58 5.71 19.94
CA ARG A 412 -31.33 4.31 20.35
C ARG A 412 -32.41 3.36 19.85
N ARG A 413 -33.67 3.74 20.01
CA ARG A 413 -34.80 2.94 19.56
C ARG A 413 -34.80 2.79 18.04
N GLU A 414 -34.60 3.88 17.31
CA GLU A 414 -34.51 3.88 15.84
C GLU A 414 -33.34 3.02 15.35
N CYS A 415 -32.18 3.09 16.01
CA CYS A 415 -31.02 2.25 15.68
C CYS A 415 -31.31 0.74 15.88
N PHE A 416 -31.96 0.39 16.99
CA PHE A 416 -32.37 -1.00 17.26
C PHE A 416 -33.42 -1.48 16.25
N GLU A 417 -34.45 -0.68 15.98
CA GLU A 417 -35.51 -1.02 15.04
C GLU A 417 -34.96 -1.17 13.61
N ALA A 418 -34.09 -0.27 13.17
CA ALA A 418 -33.41 -0.37 11.88
C ALA A 418 -32.58 -1.66 11.75
N PHE A 419 -31.93 -2.10 12.84
CA PHE A 419 -31.17 -3.35 12.83
C PHE A 419 -32.09 -4.56 12.71
N MET A 420 -33.18 -4.59 13.46
CA MET A 420 -34.15 -5.70 13.38
C MET A 420 -34.78 -5.78 11.98
N ASP A 421 -35.14 -4.63 11.38
CA ASP A 421 -35.71 -4.55 10.03
C ASP A 421 -34.73 -5.04 8.97
N GLU A 422 -33.44 -4.70 9.08
CA GLU A 422 -32.42 -5.13 8.14
C GLU A 422 -32.05 -6.61 8.33
N LEU A 423 -32.04 -7.09 9.58
CA LEU A 423 -31.80 -8.49 9.92
C LEU A 423 -32.89 -9.41 9.33
N ASP A 424 -34.15 -8.99 9.37
CA ASP A 424 -35.27 -9.72 8.77
C ASP A 424 -35.16 -9.83 7.23
N ARG A 425 -34.35 -8.98 6.59
CA ARG A 425 -34.10 -8.97 5.14
C ARG A 425 -32.92 -9.86 4.72
N ILE A 426 -32.18 -10.44 5.65
CA ILE A 426 -31.12 -11.40 5.34
C ILE A 426 -31.73 -12.76 4.96
N PRO A 427 -31.30 -13.38 3.84
CA PRO A 427 -31.79 -14.70 3.46
C PRO A 427 -31.58 -15.74 4.56
N ARG A 428 -32.62 -16.55 4.81
CA ARG A 428 -32.62 -17.53 5.89
C ARG A 428 -31.61 -18.67 5.71
N ASP A 429 -31.07 -18.84 4.51
CA ASP A 429 -30.06 -19.82 4.13
C ASP A 429 -28.67 -19.21 3.94
N PHE A 430 -28.45 -17.99 4.43
CA PHE A 430 -27.15 -17.34 4.43
C PHE A 430 -26.20 -18.01 5.44
N PHE A 431 -24.94 -18.25 5.05
CA PHE A 431 -23.96 -18.98 5.87
C PHE A 431 -23.00 -18.06 6.65
N GLY A 432 -22.92 -16.76 6.31
CA GLY A 432 -22.06 -15.80 7.00
C GLY A 432 -22.60 -15.27 8.34
N TYR A 433 -23.50 -15.98 9.00
CA TYR A 433 -23.95 -15.61 10.36
C TYR A 433 -22.85 -15.77 11.41
N THR A 434 -21.76 -16.49 11.12
CA THR A 434 -20.55 -16.49 11.96
C THR A 434 -20.02 -15.08 12.13
N ALA A 435 -19.91 -14.32 11.04
CA ALA A 435 -19.54 -12.90 11.04
C ALA A 435 -20.60 -11.98 11.69
N MET A 436 -21.74 -12.51 12.17
CA MET A 436 -22.80 -11.76 12.83
C MET A 436 -22.90 -12.05 14.33
N MET A 437 -22.03 -12.90 14.89
CA MET A 437 -22.10 -13.27 16.32
C MET A 437 -21.96 -12.06 17.24
N TRP A 438 -20.95 -11.21 17.04
CA TRP A 438 -20.79 -9.99 17.84
C TRP A 438 -21.93 -8.96 17.66
N PRO A 439 -22.37 -8.57 16.45
CA PRO A 439 -23.53 -7.67 16.29
C PRO A 439 -24.83 -8.23 16.88
N MET A 440 -25.05 -9.54 16.78
CA MET A 440 -26.20 -10.21 17.38
C MET A 440 -26.12 -10.22 18.92
N PHE A 441 -24.93 -10.28 19.50
CA PHE A 441 -24.74 -10.09 20.94
C PHE A 441 -25.12 -8.68 21.36
N VAL A 442 -24.50 -7.65 20.76
CA VAL A 442 -24.74 -6.24 21.10
C VAL A 442 -26.20 -5.89 20.95
N MET A 443 -26.82 -6.20 19.81
CA MET A 443 -28.24 -5.85 19.62
C MET A 443 -29.15 -6.77 20.42
N GLY A 444 -28.80 -8.04 20.56
CA GLY A 444 -29.57 -9.02 21.34
C GLY A 444 -29.71 -8.62 22.81
N SER A 445 -28.71 -7.99 23.43
CA SER A 445 -28.82 -7.49 24.81
C SER A 445 -29.84 -6.37 24.97
N HIS A 446 -30.18 -5.65 23.89
CA HIS A 446 -31.24 -4.62 23.87
C HIS A 446 -32.63 -5.15 23.50
N ALA A 447 -32.78 -6.47 23.25
CA ALA A 447 -34.07 -7.07 22.93
C ALA A 447 -35.00 -7.11 24.16
N GLN A 448 -35.74 -6.02 24.40
CA GLN A 448 -36.64 -5.89 25.55
C GLN A 448 -37.98 -6.62 25.36
N SER A 449 -38.51 -6.65 24.14
CA SER A 449 -39.83 -7.25 23.88
C SER A 449 -39.74 -8.78 23.69
N PRO A 450 -40.76 -9.55 24.13
CA PRO A 450 -40.83 -10.99 23.86
C PRO A 450 -40.79 -11.34 22.36
N LYS A 451 -41.24 -10.42 21.50
CA LYS A 451 -41.18 -10.56 20.04
C LYS A 451 -39.72 -10.51 19.56
N HIS A 452 -38.94 -9.50 19.98
CA HIS A 452 -37.54 -9.34 19.58
C HIS A 452 -36.67 -10.49 20.08
N ARG A 453 -36.82 -10.89 21.35
CA ARG A 453 -36.11 -12.04 21.93
C ARG A 453 -36.37 -13.33 21.16
N ARG A 454 -37.61 -13.52 20.67
CA ARG A 454 -37.97 -14.67 19.84
C ARG A 454 -37.27 -14.66 18.49
N VAL A 455 -37.24 -13.50 17.81
CA VAL A 455 -36.57 -13.34 16.50
C VAL A 455 -35.08 -13.65 16.61
N VAL A 456 -34.40 -13.04 17.59
CA VAL A 456 -32.96 -13.27 17.84
C VAL A 456 -32.68 -14.75 18.11
N ARG A 457 -33.47 -15.39 18.99
CA ARG A 457 -33.33 -16.82 19.30
C ARG A 457 -33.54 -17.70 18.08
N GLU A 458 -34.58 -17.42 17.30
CA GLU A 458 -34.91 -18.17 16.09
C GLU A 458 -33.77 -18.11 15.05
N ILE A 459 -33.10 -16.97 14.91
CA ILE A 459 -31.95 -16.80 14.02
C ILE A 459 -30.73 -17.57 14.54
N LEU A 460 -30.40 -17.46 15.83
CA LEU A 460 -29.25 -18.16 16.42
C LEU A 460 -29.42 -19.69 16.37
N THR A 461 -30.60 -20.21 16.72
CA THR A 461 -30.88 -21.66 16.64
C THR A 461 -30.78 -22.16 15.19
N ARG A 462 -31.33 -21.44 14.21
CA ARG A 462 -31.20 -21.82 12.80
C ARG A 462 -29.77 -21.81 12.30
N THR A 463 -29.00 -20.82 12.74
CA THR A 463 -27.59 -20.69 12.38
C THR A 463 -26.78 -21.89 12.89
N CYS A 464 -27.05 -22.31 14.13
CA CYS A 464 -26.45 -23.52 14.72
C CYS A 464 -26.72 -24.77 13.86
N ASP A 465 -27.98 -24.98 13.46
CA ASP A 465 -28.38 -26.13 12.65
C ASP A 465 -27.76 -26.11 11.25
N SER A 466 -27.65 -24.92 10.63
CA SER A 466 -27.15 -24.76 9.26
C SER A 466 -25.62 -24.93 9.15
N LEU A 467 -24.88 -24.49 10.17
CA LEU A 467 -23.42 -24.47 10.15
C LEU A 467 -22.78 -25.68 10.84
N ALA A 468 -23.56 -26.54 11.49
CA ALA A 468 -23.06 -27.60 12.37
C ALA A 468 -22.03 -27.05 13.38
N SER A 469 -22.36 -25.93 14.01
CA SER A 469 -21.51 -25.19 14.96
C SER A 469 -22.30 -24.89 16.23
N GLN A 470 -21.70 -25.10 17.40
CA GLN A 470 -22.34 -24.83 18.69
C GLN A 470 -22.18 -23.37 19.15
N ALA A 471 -21.38 -22.56 18.45
CA ALA A 471 -21.10 -21.17 18.82
C ALA A 471 -22.37 -20.29 18.97
N PRO A 472 -23.36 -20.34 18.05
CA PRO A 472 -24.59 -19.55 18.21
C PRO A 472 -25.42 -19.96 19.43
N MET A 473 -25.28 -21.21 19.89
CA MET A 473 -25.99 -21.69 21.08
C MET A 473 -25.37 -21.18 22.37
N VAL A 474 -24.05 -21.07 22.42
CA VAL A 474 -23.33 -20.38 23.50
C VAL A 474 -23.83 -18.94 23.62
N LEU A 475 -23.86 -18.20 22.50
CA LEU A 475 -24.38 -16.83 22.46
C LEU A 475 -25.85 -16.75 22.89
N SER A 476 -26.71 -17.66 22.41
CA SER A 476 -28.10 -17.70 22.85
C SER A 476 -28.23 -17.97 24.36
N GLY A 477 -27.35 -18.77 24.95
CA GLY A 477 -27.28 -19.01 26.39
C GLY A 477 -26.96 -17.73 27.16
N PHE A 478 -25.95 -16.99 26.72
CA PHE A 478 -25.59 -15.68 27.29
C PHE A 478 -26.75 -14.67 27.21
N LEU A 479 -27.38 -14.53 26.05
CA LEU A 479 -28.50 -13.59 25.88
C LEU A 479 -29.70 -13.96 26.76
N ASN A 480 -30.00 -15.25 26.95
CA ASN A 480 -31.05 -15.67 27.88
C ASN A 480 -30.72 -15.23 29.32
N ALA A 481 -29.47 -15.39 29.76
CA ALA A 481 -29.05 -14.93 31.09
C ALA A 481 -29.21 -13.41 31.26
N VAL A 482 -28.91 -12.63 30.21
CA VAL A 482 -29.14 -11.16 30.18
C VAL A 482 -30.63 -10.84 30.26
N TRP A 483 -31.48 -11.58 29.55
CA TRP A 483 -32.93 -11.34 29.48
C TRP A 483 -33.70 -11.70 30.75
N ASP A 484 -33.14 -12.57 31.60
CA ASP A 484 -33.75 -13.09 32.83
C ASP A 484 -33.44 -12.22 34.07
N VAL A 485 -32.62 -11.17 33.95
CA VAL A 485 -32.35 -10.21 35.02
C VAL A 485 -33.63 -9.40 35.36
N PRO A 486 -34.13 -9.38 36.61
CA PRO A 486 -35.41 -8.73 36.95
C PRO A 486 -35.38 -7.20 36.80
N THR A 487 -36.38 -6.65 36.12
CA THR A 487 -36.58 -5.20 35.86
C THR A 487 -36.90 -4.35 37.11
N SER A 488 -37.00 -4.93 38.30
CA SER A 488 -37.32 -4.24 39.56
C SER A 488 -36.13 -3.50 40.19
N LEU A 489 -34.91 -3.67 39.67
CA LEU A 489 -33.73 -2.88 40.01
C LEU A 489 -33.43 -1.83 38.92
N GLY A 490 -34.35 -0.87 38.79
CA GLY A 490 -34.11 0.43 38.15
C GLY A 490 -34.05 0.41 36.62
N ALA A 491 -35.02 1.06 35.99
CA ALA A 491 -35.07 1.42 34.56
C ALA A 491 -33.94 2.38 34.09
N GLU A 492 -32.82 2.46 34.82
CA GLU A 492 -31.70 3.37 34.57
C GLU A 492 -30.34 2.66 34.47
N ARG A 493 -30.23 1.35 34.72
CA ARG A 493 -29.01 0.61 34.39
C ARG A 493 -29.07 0.12 32.95
N SER A 494 -28.25 0.71 32.09
CA SER A 494 -28.00 0.13 30.76
C SER A 494 -27.41 -1.28 30.96
N PRO A 495 -27.96 -2.32 30.29
CA PRO A 495 -27.43 -3.68 30.37
C PRO A 495 -26.00 -3.78 29.85
N LEU A 496 -25.47 -2.73 29.20
CA LEU A 496 -24.09 -2.63 28.73
C LEU A 496 -23.10 -2.02 29.74
N VAL A 497 -23.55 -1.50 30.90
CA VAL A 497 -22.66 -0.88 31.92
C VAL A 497 -21.68 -1.90 32.52
N ASP A 498 -22.03 -3.18 32.49
CA ASP A 498 -21.17 -4.30 32.87
C ASP A 498 -20.82 -5.21 31.67
N VAL A 499 -21.16 -4.81 30.45
CA VAL A 499 -20.69 -5.52 29.24
C VAL A 499 -19.27 -5.04 28.99
N PRO A 500 -18.28 -5.94 28.95
CA PRO A 500 -16.88 -5.56 28.82
C PRO A 500 -16.67 -4.79 27.51
N CYS A 501 -16.56 -3.46 27.60
CA CYS A 501 -16.14 -2.59 26.51
C CYS A 501 -14.65 -2.89 26.27
N VAL A 502 -14.35 -3.73 25.29
CA VAL A 502 -13.19 -4.63 25.26
C VAL A 502 -11.79 -3.97 25.43
N PHE A 503 -11.62 -2.63 25.42
CA PHE A 503 -10.31 -2.01 25.25
C PHE A 503 -10.06 -0.66 25.98
N ASP A 504 -9.65 -0.60 27.27
CA ASP A 504 -9.13 0.64 27.92
C ASP A 504 -7.61 0.90 27.71
N ILE A 505 -7.21 1.93 26.94
CA ILE A 505 -5.78 2.23 26.63
C ILE A 505 -5.16 3.13 27.69
N ASP A 506 -3.99 2.72 28.20
CA ASP A 506 -2.98 3.55 28.87
C ASP A 506 -2.80 4.97 28.25
N PRO A 507 -2.96 6.06 29.04
CA PRO A 507 -2.87 7.44 28.57
C PRO A 507 -1.47 7.90 28.10
N GLN A 508 -0.42 7.07 28.19
CA GLN A 508 0.95 7.45 27.76
C GLN A 508 1.31 7.08 26.31
N LEU A 509 0.43 6.42 25.56
CA LEU A 509 0.66 6.02 24.17
C LEU A 509 -0.04 6.99 23.19
N GLU A 510 0.70 8.02 22.80
CA GLU A 510 0.35 8.96 21.73
C GLU A 510 0.41 8.27 20.35
N PHE A 511 -0.72 7.71 19.89
CA PHE A 511 -0.90 7.29 18.50
C PHE A 511 -2.00 8.11 17.82
N PRO A 512 -1.79 8.59 16.58
CA PRO A 512 -2.76 9.44 15.89
C PRO A 512 -3.82 8.58 15.20
N LEU A 513 -5.01 8.53 15.79
CA LEU A 513 -6.26 7.95 15.27
C LEU A 513 -6.77 8.56 13.93
N ARG A 514 -5.94 9.34 13.21
CA ARG A 514 -6.34 10.13 12.03
C ARG A 514 -5.99 9.49 10.70
N THR A 515 -5.06 8.54 10.68
CA THR A 515 -4.48 8.03 9.43
C THR A 515 -5.31 6.91 8.80
N ILE A 516 -6.19 6.26 9.56
CA ILE A 516 -6.94 5.08 9.08
C ILE A 516 -8.29 5.46 8.43
N VAL A 517 -8.70 6.75 8.47
CA VAL A 517 -10.08 7.18 8.15
C VAL A 517 -10.30 7.69 6.72
N ILE A 518 -9.29 7.78 5.84
CA ILE A 518 -9.48 8.46 4.53
C ILE A 518 -8.95 7.61 3.37
N HIS A 519 -9.53 6.44 3.10
CA HIS A 519 -9.46 5.81 1.77
C HIS A 519 -10.67 4.89 1.54
N THR A 520 -11.88 5.45 1.60
CA THR A 520 -13.01 4.91 0.84
C THR A 520 -13.55 6.03 -0.03
N TYR A 521 -13.13 5.99 -1.30
CA TYR A 521 -13.70 6.66 -2.48
C TYR A 521 -14.23 8.12 -2.36
N ASP A 522 -13.53 8.96 -3.12
CA ASP A 522 -13.73 10.38 -3.40
C ASP A 522 -15.12 10.74 -3.96
N ALA A 523 -15.75 11.79 -3.42
CA ALA A 523 -16.33 12.89 -4.18
C ALA A 523 -16.98 13.93 -3.24
N GLN A 524 -16.46 15.17 -3.27
CA GLN A 524 -17.12 16.40 -2.80
C GLN A 524 -17.41 16.54 -1.29
N THR A 525 -16.47 17.09 -0.50
CA THR A 525 -16.76 18.30 0.31
C THR A 525 -15.47 18.89 0.91
N THR A 526 -14.84 19.77 0.15
CA THR A 526 -14.06 20.88 0.68
C THR A 526 -15.03 21.83 1.38
N LEU A 527 -14.81 22.13 2.66
CA LEU A 527 -15.04 23.41 3.35
C LEU A 527 -15.25 23.17 4.86
N MET A 528 -14.55 23.96 5.69
CA MET A 528 -14.77 24.16 7.14
C MET A 528 -14.09 23.17 8.11
N ALA A 529 -12.76 23.22 8.28
CA ALA A 529 -12.10 22.76 9.51
C ALA A 529 -10.67 23.33 9.70
N SER A 530 -10.53 24.67 9.73
CA SER A 530 -9.53 25.32 10.59
C SER A 530 -10.28 25.64 11.88
N GLU A 531 -9.89 25.19 13.07
CA GLU A 531 -8.70 25.56 13.81
C GLU A 531 -8.52 24.59 15.00
N LEU A 532 -7.28 24.54 15.54
CA LEU A 532 -6.85 23.95 16.82
C LEU A 532 -6.58 22.42 16.88
N ARG A 533 -5.34 22.05 16.52
CA ARG A 533 -4.63 20.80 16.87
C ARG A 533 -3.17 21.17 17.22
N PRO A 534 -2.51 20.55 18.23
CA PRO A 534 -1.04 20.59 18.31
C PRO A 534 -0.43 19.90 17.07
N PRO A 535 0.74 20.33 16.59
CA PRO A 535 1.17 20.06 15.21
C PRO A 535 1.42 18.57 14.99
N ALA A 536 0.62 17.96 14.11
CA ALA A 536 0.99 16.72 13.47
C ALA A 536 2.36 16.92 12.81
N GLN A 537 3.26 15.95 12.95
CA GLN A 537 4.50 15.92 12.18
C GLN A 537 4.14 16.17 10.71
N ALA A 538 4.69 17.25 10.14
CA ALA A 538 4.32 17.72 8.81
C ALA A 538 4.64 16.62 7.79
N ASP A 539 3.64 16.13 7.06
CA ASP A 539 3.88 15.16 5.99
C ASP A 539 4.13 15.88 4.67
N TYR A 540 5.40 15.99 4.27
CA TYR A 540 5.78 16.66 3.03
C TYR A 540 5.74 15.74 1.80
N LEU A 541 5.71 14.41 1.96
CA LEU A 541 5.81 13.47 0.85
C LEU A 541 4.62 13.57 -0.15
N PRO A 542 3.36 13.77 0.28
CA PRO A 542 2.25 14.02 -0.64
C PRO A 542 2.50 15.24 -1.53
N LEU A 543 3.12 16.30 -1.01
CA LEU A 543 3.45 17.48 -1.81
C LEU A 543 4.53 17.17 -2.84
N VAL A 544 5.52 16.34 -2.47
CA VAL A 544 6.54 15.84 -3.41
C VAL A 544 5.89 15.02 -4.53
N ASN A 545 4.97 14.12 -4.19
CA ASN A 545 4.28 13.24 -5.14
C ASN A 545 3.39 14.00 -6.14
N LYS A 546 2.90 15.20 -5.81
CA LYS A 546 2.16 16.04 -6.76
C LYS A 546 3.05 16.58 -7.89
N VAL A 547 4.35 16.70 -7.63
CA VAL A 547 5.32 17.27 -8.58
C VAL A 547 6.08 16.15 -9.30
N ASP A 548 6.76 15.29 -8.52
CA ASP A 548 7.41 14.07 -9.02
C ASP A 548 6.39 12.93 -9.02
N ASN A 549 5.48 12.90 -10.00
CA ASN A 549 4.32 12.00 -9.99
C ASN A 549 4.52 10.71 -10.79
N VAL A 550 5.73 10.47 -11.30
CA VAL A 550 6.08 9.25 -12.03
C VAL A 550 6.72 8.24 -11.06
N PRO A 551 6.34 6.95 -11.06
CA PRO A 551 7.00 5.94 -10.23
C PRO A 551 8.52 5.88 -10.48
N LEU A 552 9.31 5.52 -9.45
CA LEU A 552 10.77 5.42 -9.58
C LEU A 552 11.21 4.25 -10.47
N ASP A 553 10.38 3.20 -10.53
CA ASP A 553 10.51 2.00 -11.35
C ASP A 553 9.71 2.07 -12.67
N PHE A 554 9.30 3.27 -13.08
CA PHE A 554 8.53 3.47 -14.30
C PHE A 554 9.28 2.96 -15.53
N ASP A 555 8.58 2.14 -16.32
CA ASP A 555 9.09 1.61 -17.58
C ASP A 555 8.99 2.66 -18.69
N PHE A 556 10.11 3.32 -18.98
CA PHE A 556 10.20 4.33 -20.03
C PHE A 556 10.08 3.77 -21.45
N ASP A 557 10.17 2.45 -21.66
CA ASP A 557 9.96 1.84 -22.97
C ASP A 557 8.49 1.85 -23.40
N THR A 558 7.58 2.17 -22.48
CA THR A 558 6.17 2.44 -22.80
C THR A 558 5.97 3.75 -23.59
N LEU A 559 6.94 4.68 -23.53
CA LEU A 559 6.90 5.99 -24.18
C LEU A 559 7.72 6.01 -25.48
N TYR A 560 7.44 6.97 -26.36
CA TYR A 560 8.25 7.20 -27.56
C TYR A 560 9.52 7.96 -27.22
N LYS A 561 10.67 7.51 -27.74
CA LYS A 561 11.97 8.16 -27.53
C LYS A 561 12.23 9.19 -28.63
N LEU A 562 12.43 10.45 -28.25
CA LEU A 562 12.90 11.50 -29.16
C LEU A 562 14.42 11.43 -29.29
N LEU A 563 14.92 11.21 -30.51
CA LEU A 563 16.34 11.12 -30.83
C LEU A 563 16.76 12.23 -31.79
N LEU A 564 17.79 12.98 -31.39
CA LEU A 564 18.50 13.92 -32.25
C LEU A 564 19.42 13.18 -33.26
N PRO A 565 19.84 13.84 -34.35
CA PRO A 565 20.72 13.24 -35.34
C PRO A 565 22.05 12.81 -34.70
N ASN A 566 22.51 11.61 -35.05
CA ASN A 566 23.80 11.06 -34.60
C ASN A 566 23.98 10.99 -33.07
N ASP A 567 22.90 11.04 -32.28
CA ASP A 567 22.91 10.80 -30.84
C ASP A 567 22.00 9.60 -30.52
N PRO A 568 22.55 8.48 -29.99
CA PRO A 568 21.75 7.31 -29.64
C PRO A 568 20.98 7.50 -28.33
N ARG A 569 21.25 8.56 -27.56
CA ARG A 569 20.60 8.81 -26.27
C ARG A 569 19.27 9.53 -26.48
N PRO A 570 18.19 9.21 -25.75
CA PRO A 570 16.91 9.92 -25.83
C PRO A 570 17.00 11.32 -25.22
N GLN A 571 16.71 12.36 -26.01
CA GLN A 571 16.61 13.74 -25.52
C GLN A 571 15.24 14.07 -24.93
N GLY A 572 14.25 13.21 -25.17
CA GLY A 572 12.93 13.31 -24.56
C GLY A 572 12.12 12.03 -24.68
N PHE A 573 11.06 11.92 -23.88
CA PHE A 573 10.07 10.85 -23.93
C PHE A 573 8.66 11.41 -24.17
N ILE A 574 7.96 10.87 -25.16
CA ILE A 574 6.70 11.39 -25.66
C ILE A 574 5.59 10.36 -25.44
N LEU A 575 4.44 10.82 -24.94
CA LEU A 575 3.25 9.98 -24.79
C LEU A 575 2.73 9.52 -26.16
N THR A 576 2.25 8.27 -26.24
CA THR A 576 1.70 7.69 -27.48
C THR A 576 0.60 8.57 -28.09
N ALA A 577 -0.32 9.07 -27.26
CA ALA A 577 -1.39 9.97 -27.68
C ALA A 577 -0.89 11.34 -28.17
N THR A 578 0.29 11.78 -27.73
CA THR A 578 0.91 13.04 -28.15
C THR A 578 1.63 12.87 -29.48
N VAL A 579 2.34 11.75 -29.68
CA VAL A 579 2.93 11.43 -30.99
C VAL A 579 1.86 11.39 -32.09
N ALA A 580 0.69 10.81 -31.82
CA ALA A 580 -0.39 10.74 -32.80
C ALA A 580 -0.99 12.10 -33.18
N ARG A 581 -0.85 13.13 -32.32
CA ARG A 581 -1.45 14.45 -32.49
C ARG A 581 -0.47 15.51 -32.99
N LEU A 582 0.82 15.37 -32.70
CA LEU A 582 1.82 16.36 -33.11
C LEU A 582 1.90 16.43 -34.64
N PRO A 583 1.95 17.64 -35.23
CA PRO A 583 2.03 17.83 -36.68
C PRO A 583 3.47 17.62 -37.16
N TRP A 584 3.89 16.35 -37.18
CA TRP A 584 5.23 15.96 -37.61
C TRP A 584 5.51 16.38 -39.04
N THR A 585 6.70 16.94 -39.27
CA THR A 585 7.19 17.29 -40.60
C THR A 585 7.99 16.16 -41.22
N ALA A 586 8.34 16.30 -42.51
CA ALA A 586 9.23 15.36 -43.21
C ALA A 586 10.66 15.29 -42.61
N ASP A 587 11.00 16.20 -41.68
CA ASP A 587 12.25 16.17 -40.93
C ASP A 587 12.30 15.00 -39.93
N PHE A 588 11.15 14.44 -39.53
CA PHE A 588 11.08 13.38 -38.53
C PHE A 588 10.69 12.04 -39.16
N ARG A 589 11.36 10.98 -38.71
CA ARG A 589 10.99 9.58 -38.99
C ARG A 589 10.44 8.97 -37.71
N ILE A 590 9.24 8.42 -37.80
CA ILE A 590 8.56 7.79 -36.66
C ILE A 590 8.57 6.29 -36.92
N ASP A 591 9.18 5.56 -36.00
CA ASP A 591 9.14 4.11 -35.94
C ASP A 591 8.18 3.70 -34.83
N HIS A 592 7.03 3.14 -35.20
CA HIS A 592 5.99 2.76 -34.26
C HIS A 592 6.29 1.42 -33.57
N ASP A 593 7.09 0.55 -34.19
CA ASP A 593 7.44 -0.76 -33.63
C ASP A 593 8.50 -0.57 -32.53
N GLU A 594 9.52 0.24 -32.81
CA GLU A 594 10.58 0.56 -31.85
C GLU A 594 10.22 1.73 -30.90
N ARG A 595 9.07 2.38 -31.11
CA ARG A 595 8.62 3.59 -30.39
C ARG A 595 9.67 4.69 -30.39
N VAL A 596 10.15 5.06 -31.59
CA VAL A 596 11.18 6.09 -31.76
C VAL A 596 10.69 7.20 -32.67
N VAL A 597 10.87 8.44 -32.25
CA VAL A 597 10.78 9.63 -33.10
C VAL A 597 12.20 10.13 -33.34
N ARG A 598 12.70 9.98 -34.56
CA ARG A 598 14.07 10.36 -34.93
C ARG A 598 14.05 11.58 -35.84
N LEU A 599 14.78 12.62 -35.44
CA LEU A 599 15.08 13.73 -36.34
C LEU A 599 16.09 13.27 -37.39
N ALA A 600 15.77 13.46 -38.66
CA ALA A 600 16.61 13.09 -39.79
C ALA A 600 17.87 13.95 -39.84
N ASP A 601 19.00 13.34 -40.22
CA ASP A 601 20.22 14.08 -40.51
C ASP A 601 20.06 14.77 -41.88
N THR A 602 19.93 16.09 -41.85
CA THR A 602 19.82 16.94 -43.05
C THR A 602 21.09 17.76 -43.27
N THR A 603 22.17 17.47 -42.53
CA THR A 603 23.42 18.22 -42.65
C THR A 603 24.15 17.79 -43.93
N SER A 604 24.11 18.64 -44.96
CA SER A 604 25.07 18.55 -46.06
C SER A 604 26.43 19.03 -45.58
N THR A 605 27.51 18.64 -46.27
CA THR A 605 28.89 19.07 -45.97
C THR A 605 29.10 20.59 -46.02
N ASP A 606 28.15 21.34 -46.60
CA ASP A 606 28.08 22.81 -46.67
C ASP A 606 26.83 23.39 -45.96
N GLY A 607 26.14 22.56 -45.15
CA GLY A 607 24.83 22.86 -44.55
C GLY A 607 24.88 23.64 -43.24
N PRO A 608 23.73 24.12 -42.75
CA PRO A 608 23.63 24.83 -41.46
C PRO A 608 24.14 23.97 -40.30
N ASP A 609 24.73 24.63 -39.30
CA ASP A 609 25.15 24.03 -38.02
C ASP A 609 24.12 22.97 -37.54
N PRO A 610 24.51 21.71 -37.27
CA PRO A 610 23.61 20.63 -36.89
C PRO A 610 22.63 21.02 -35.77
N GLY A 611 23.07 21.84 -34.82
CA GLY A 611 22.23 22.37 -33.75
C GLY A 611 21.12 23.31 -34.24
N ARG A 612 21.45 24.20 -35.18
CA ARG A 612 20.50 25.12 -35.82
C ARG A 612 19.50 24.38 -36.70
N ALA A 613 19.96 23.37 -37.44
CA ALA A 613 19.08 22.54 -38.26
C ALA A 613 18.04 21.81 -37.39
N ALA A 614 18.48 21.22 -36.27
CA ALA A 614 17.60 20.55 -35.34
C ALA A 614 16.61 21.50 -34.65
N THR A 615 17.08 22.67 -34.23
CA THR A 615 16.23 23.74 -33.67
C THR A 615 15.15 24.15 -34.67
N ALA A 616 15.50 24.39 -35.93
CA ALA A 616 14.55 24.77 -36.97
C ALA A 616 13.53 23.66 -37.26
N ALA A 617 13.93 22.39 -37.20
CA ALA A 617 13.02 21.26 -37.40
C ALA A 617 12.01 21.12 -36.25
N LEU A 618 12.47 21.22 -35.00
CA LEU A 618 11.57 21.27 -33.83
C LEU A 618 10.61 22.46 -33.92
N GLN A 619 11.12 23.63 -34.32
CA GLN A 619 10.31 24.84 -34.47
C GLN A 619 9.17 24.67 -35.47
N ARG A 620 9.39 24.01 -36.61
CA ARG A 620 8.30 23.76 -37.59
C ARG A 620 7.16 22.92 -37.00
N VAL A 621 7.47 21.93 -36.16
CA VAL A 621 6.45 21.13 -35.47
C VAL A 621 5.75 21.97 -34.40
N VAL A 622 6.48 22.85 -33.70
CA VAL A 622 5.90 23.81 -32.74
C VAL A 622 4.93 24.77 -33.43
N ASP A 623 5.32 25.38 -34.55
CA ASP A 623 4.48 26.29 -35.33
C ASP A 623 3.18 25.59 -35.77
N GLY A 624 3.31 24.35 -36.25
CA GLY A 624 2.16 23.51 -36.57
C GLY A 624 1.28 23.23 -35.36
N ALA A 625 1.88 22.92 -34.20
CA ALA A 625 1.14 22.62 -32.97
C ALA A 625 0.36 23.84 -32.46
N ILE A 626 0.94 25.04 -32.58
CA ILE A 626 0.27 26.32 -32.26
C ILE A 626 -0.88 26.57 -33.25
N ALA A 627 -0.68 26.31 -34.54
CA ALA A 627 -1.70 26.48 -35.57
C ALA A 627 -2.91 25.55 -35.40
N LEU A 628 -2.76 24.42 -34.70
CA LEU A 628 -3.87 23.53 -34.33
C LEU A 628 -4.75 24.09 -33.19
N GLY A 629 -4.42 25.26 -32.63
CA GLY A 629 -5.22 25.95 -31.62
C GLY A 629 -5.29 25.16 -30.30
N ASP A 630 -6.50 24.87 -29.83
CA ASP A 630 -6.76 24.25 -28.52
C ASP A 630 -6.41 22.76 -28.44
N ALA A 631 -5.80 22.18 -29.50
CA ALA A 631 -5.37 20.78 -29.52
C ALA A 631 -4.34 20.45 -28.41
N PHE A 632 -3.55 21.45 -27.99
CA PHE A 632 -2.55 21.33 -26.93
C PHE A 632 -2.73 22.43 -25.88
N PRO A 633 -3.48 22.17 -24.79
CA PRO A 633 -3.75 23.17 -23.76
C PRO A 633 -2.48 23.77 -23.11
N SER A 634 -1.37 23.03 -23.09
CA SER A 634 -0.09 23.50 -22.54
C SER A 634 0.58 24.61 -23.37
N VAL A 635 0.22 24.74 -24.64
CA VAL A 635 0.82 25.71 -25.58
C VAL A 635 0.07 27.05 -25.55
N ASN A 636 -1.21 27.04 -25.15
CA ASN A 636 -2.07 28.23 -25.02
C ASN A 636 -2.08 29.13 -26.29
N GLY A 637 -1.90 28.53 -27.47
CA GLY A 637 -1.88 29.22 -28.77
C GLY A 637 -0.82 30.32 -28.90
N ARG A 638 0.25 30.30 -28.10
CA ARG A 638 1.27 31.36 -28.08
C ARG A 638 2.67 30.78 -28.26
N HIS A 639 3.51 31.57 -28.93
CA HIS A 639 4.95 31.34 -28.92
C HIS A 639 5.54 31.74 -27.55
N SER A 640 6.62 31.07 -27.18
CA SER A 640 7.38 31.31 -25.95
C SER A 640 8.88 31.37 -26.24
N GLU A 641 9.63 31.88 -25.27
CA GLU A 641 11.08 31.96 -25.35
C GLU A 641 11.73 30.56 -25.47
N PRO A 642 12.85 30.44 -26.22
CA PRO A 642 13.51 29.15 -26.44
C PRO A 642 14.37 28.73 -25.24
N PHE A 643 14.26 27.47 -24.83
CA PHE A 643 15.13 26.80 -23.86
C PHE A 643 16.04 25.78 -24.53
N ARG A 644 17.24 25.61 -23.96
CA ARG A 644 18.23 24.65 -24.45
C ARG A 644 17.82 23.23 -24.08
N VAL A 645 17.90 22.32 -25.05
CA VAL A 645 17.78 20.88 -24.85
C VAL A 645 19.00 20.39 -24.08
N LEU A 646 18.79 19.95 -22.84
CA LEU A 646 19.88 19.47 -21.98
C LEU A 646 20.58 18.26 -22.58
N GLY A 647 21.91 18.23 -22.44
CA GLY A 647 22.76 17.11 -22.82
C GLY A 647 22.85 16.79 -24.32
N ALA A 648 22.24 17.59 -25.20
CA ALA A 648 22.44 17.50 -26.64
C ALA A 648 23.92 17.74 -27.02
N ASN A 649 24.40 17.00 -28.04
CA ASN A 649 25.79 17.13 -28.51
C ASN A 649 26.08 18.46 -29.23
N HIS A 650 25.05 19.07 -29.81
CA HIS A 650 25.09 20.39 -30.42
C HIS A 650 24.11 21.32 -29.69
N PRO A 651 24.31 22.66 -29.73
CA PRO A 651 23.35 23.60 -29.18
C PRO A 651 22.00 23.48 -29.92
N VAL A 652 21.02 22.87 -29.25
CA VAL A 652 19.65 22.74 -29.74
C VAL A 652 18.73 23.44 -28.76
N SER A 653 17.76 24.17 -29.27
CA SER A 653 16.70 24.78 -28.46
C SER A 653 15.32 24.45 -28.97
N ILE A 654 14.34 24.57 -28.08
CA ILE A 654 12.92 24.48 -28.37
C ILE A 654 12.19 25.50 -27.50
N GLU A 655 11.06 26.02 -27.97
CA GLU A 655 10.21 26.89 -27.18
C GLU A 655 9.77 26.24 -25.85
N ARG A 656 9.68 27.07 -24.80
CA ARG A 656 9.37 26.63 -23.43
C ARG A 656 8.01 25.95 -23.29
N PHE A 657 6.92 26.55 -23.77
CA PHE A 657 5.57 26.00 -23.57
C PHE A 657 5.34 24.65 -24.29
N PRO A 658 5.86 24.44 -25.51
CA PRO A 658 5.74 23.15 -26.20
C PRO A 658 6.74 22.08 -25.75
N ALA A 659 7.88 22.43 -25.13
CA ALA A 659 8.91 21.45 -24.74
C ALA A 659 8.37 20.20 -23.99
N PRO A 660 7.40 20.33 -23.05
CA PRO A 660 6.76 19.19 -22.39
C PRO A 660 6.01 18.19 -23.29
N LEU A 661 5.60 18.61 -24.50
CA LEU A 661 5.00 17.71 -25.49
C LEU A 661 6.04 16.79 -26.12
N PHE A 662 7.30 17.23 -26.16
CA PHE A 662 8.42 16.49 -26.75
C PHE A 662 9.19 15.66 -25.71
N GLY A 663 8.79 15.69 -24.44
CA GLY A 663 9.54 15.00 -23.40
C GLY A 663 10.85 15.66 -23.02
N ILE A 664 11.13 16.85 -23.56
CA ILE A 664 12.41 17.54 -23.43
C ILE A 664 12.51 18.12 -22.03
N SER A 665 13.70 18.05 -21.44
CA SER A 665 13.89 18.51 -20.07
C SER A 665 13.74 20.02 -19.91
N SER A 666 12.92 20.41 -18.94
CA SER A 666 12.75 21.80 -18.53
C SER A 666 13.87 22.26 -17.59
N ARG A 667 14.25 23.53 -17.67
CA ARG A 667 15.26 24.17 -16.83
C ARG A 667 14.67 25.41 -16.16
N GLY A 668 14.71 25.47 -14.84
CA GLY A 668 14.35 26.66 -14.05
C GLY A 668 15.47 27.04 -13.08
N ALA A 669 15.50 28.29 -12.65
CA ALA A 669 16.37 28.75 -11.59
C ALA A 669 15.52 29.43 -10.51
N HIS A 670 15.77 29.07 -9.26
CA HIS A 670 15.05 29.57 -8.10
C HIS A 670 16.03 30.12 -7.08
N MET A 671 15.73 31.28 -6.51
CA MET A 671 16.50 31.87 -5.41
C MET A 671 15.61 32.09 -4.19
N THR A 672 16.03 31.55 -3.04
CA THR A 672 15.38 31.77 -1.74
C THR A 672 16.11 32.89 -1.00
N ALA A 673 15.48 34.06 -0.87
CA ALA A 673 16.00 35.15 -0.09
C ALA A 673 15.47 35.10 1.35
N TYR A 674 16.37 35.20 2.33
CA TYR A 674 16.03 35.07 3.73
C TYR A 674 16.76 36.10 4.59
N VAL A 675 16.25 36.33 5.80
CA VAL A 675 16.82 37.22 6.81
C VAL A 675 16.98 36.42 8.11
N LYS A 676 18.12 36.57 8.78
CA LYS A 676 18.31 36.05 10.14
C LYS A 676 18.00 37.16 11.14
N THR A 677 16.93 36.97 11.89
CA THR A 677 16.49 37.91 12.92
C THR A 677 16.75 37.35 14.31
N ALA A 678 16.59 38.15 15.36
CA ALA A 678 16.69 37.68 16.74
C ALA A 678 15.70 36.53 17.06
N ASP A 679 14.53 36.52 16.41
CA ASP A 679 13.49 35.50 16.62
C ASP A 679 13.67 34.26 15.72
N GLY A 680 14.70 34.23 14.88
CA GLY A 680 15.00 33.11 13.97
C GLY A 680 15.01 33.49 12.48
N LEU A 681 14.99 32.45 11.65
CA LEU A 681 15.07 32.53 10.20
C LEU A 681 13.70 32.95 9.62
N ARG A 682 13.68 33.92 8.70
CA ARG A 682 12.48 34.37 7.97
C ARG A 682 12.78 34.43 6.48
N ILE A 683 11.81 34.10 5.63
CA ILE A 683 11.95 34.00 4.17
C ILE A 683 11.05 35.05 3.52
N TRP A 684 11.58 35.75 2.50
CA TRP A 684 10.77 36.62 1.66
C TRP A 684 10.02 35.78 0.62
N VAL A 685 8.69 35.73 0.73
CA VAL A 685 7.83 34.92 -0.11
C VAL A 685 6.93 35.84 -0.96
N PRO A 686 7.01 35.77 -2.29
CA PRO A 686 6.14 36.51 -3.19
C PRO A 686 4.80 35.81 -3.36
N ARG A 687 3.77 36.61 -3.68
CA ARG A 687 2.49 36.14 -4.20
C ARG A 687 2.40 36.44 -5.69
N ARG A 688 2.19 35.40 -6.49
CA ARG A 688 2.00 35.49 -7.95
C ARG A 688 0.78 36.35 -8.29
N SER A 689 0.90 37.16 -9.34
CA SER A 689 -0.20 38.00 -9.83
C SER A 689 -1.40 37.17 -10.30
N ALA A 690 -2.61 37.68 -10.04
CA ALA A 690 -3.88 37.05 -10.42
C ALA A 690 -4.05 36.90 -11.95
N HIS A 691 -3.30 37.67 -12.75
CA HIS A 691 -3.40 37.70 -14.21
C HIS A 691 -2.49 36.65 -14.90
N LEU A 692 -1.62 35.97 -14.16
CA LEU A 692 -0.74 34.96 -14.73
C LEU A 692 -1.53 33.73 -15.20
N PHE A 693 -1.16 33.24 -16.39
CA PHE A 693 -1.83 32.08 -17.00
C PHE A 693 -1.70 30.80 -16.18
N THR A 694 -0.58 30.63 -15.46
CA THR A 694 -0.35 29.46 -14.61
C THR A 694 -0.22 29.86 -13.15
N TYR A 695 -0.97 29.15 -12.30
CA TYR A 695 -0.92 29.27 -10.85
C TYR A 695 -1.11 30.73 -10.35
N PRO A 696 -2.19 31.43 -10.74
CA PRO A 696 -2.48 32.76 -10.22
C PRO A 696 -2.71 32.72 -8.71
N ASP A 697 -2.36 33.81 -8.02
CA ASP A 697 -2.53 34.03 -6.56
C ASP A 697 -1.76 33.08 -5.61
N LEU A 698 -1.08 32.06 -6.14
CA LEU A 698 -0.24 31.16 -5.35
C LEU A 698 1.09 31.83 -4.93
N LEU A 699 1.66 31.34 -3.84
CA LEU A 699 2.99 31.71 -3.37
C LEU A 699 4.07 31.08 -4.24
N ASP A 700 5.18 31.77 -4.40
CA ASP A 700 6.34 31.31 -5.19
C ASP A 700 7.63 31.32 -4.34
N THR A 701 8.72 30.84 -4.91
CA THR A 701 10.07 31.09 -4.36
C THR A 701 10.42 32.57 -4.55
N THR A 702 11.31 33.16 -3.74
CA THR A 702 11.55 34.63 -3.76
C THR A 702 11.74 35.20 -5.15
N VAL A 703 12.56 34.53 -5.95
CA VAL A 703 12.78 34.83 -7.37
C VAL A 703 12.78 33.50 -8.12
N ALA A 704 12.05 33.39 -9.22
CA ALA A 704 11.91 32.12 -9.94
C ALA A 704 11.65 32.28 -11.45
N GLY A 705 12.66 31.97 -12.25
CA GLY A 705 12.58 32.07 -13.70
C GLY A 705 12.83 30.75 -14.43
N GLY A 706 12.36 30.66 -15.67
CA GLY A 706 12.77 29.61 -16.58
C GLY A 706 14.07 30.00 -17.30
N VAL A 707 15.04 29.07 -17.38
CA VAL A 707 16.37 29.41 -17.90
C VAL A 707 16.41 29.37 -19.42
N LYS A 708 16.52 30.55 -20.03
CA LYS A 708 16.60 30.75 -21.50
C LYS A 708 17.77 29.96 -22.12
N ALA A 709 17.69 29.72 -23.43
CA ALA A 709 18.66 28.88 -24.14
C ALA A 709 20.12 29.39 -24.03
N ASP A 710 20.29 30.72 -24.07
CA ASP A 710 21.58 31.39 -24.05
C ASP A 710 22.04 31.78 -22.64
N ASP A 711 21.14 31.73 -21.65
CA ASP A 711 21.43 32.16 -20.27
C ASP A 711 22.03 31.03 -19.44
N SER A 712 22.96 31.39 -18.55
CA SER A 712 23.28 30.55 -17.41
C SER A 712 22.18 30.64 -16.35
N PRO A 713 22.06 29.65 -15.44
CA PRO A 713 21.11 29.76 -14.33
C PRO A 713 21.33 31.01 -13.45
N LEU A 714 22.57 31.51 -13.33
CA LEU A 714 22.86 32.73 -12.59
C LEU A 714 22.40 33.98 -13.36
N ASP A 715 22.58 34.02 -14.69
CA ASP A 715 22.11 35.15 -15.51
C ASP A 715 20.58 35.28 -15.41
N CYS A 716 19.87 34.14 -15.42
CA CYS A 716 18.44 34.09 -15.14
C CYS A 716 18.12 34.68 -13.76
N ILE A 717 18.73 34.21 -12.67
CA ILE A 717 18.49 34.79 -11.32
C ILE A 717 18.78 36.29 -11.26
N LEU A 718 19.80 36.78 -11.96
CA LEU A 718 20.14 38.21 -11.95
C LEU A 718 19.09 39.08 -12.67
N ALA A 719 18.54 38.58 -13.78
CA ALA A 719 17.46 39.24 -14.50
C ALA A 719 16.17 39.22 -13.67
N GLU A 720 15.73 38.02 -13.26
CA GLU A 720 14.48 37.81 -12.52
C GLU A 720 14.51 38.52 -11.16
N ALA A 721 15.65 38.58 -10.47
CA ALA A 721 15.73 39.30 -9.19
C ALA A 721 15.57 40.82 -9.35
N SER A 722 15.98 41.37 -10.50
CA SER A 722 15.77 42.78 -10.82
C SER A 722 14.33 43.04 -11.27
N GLU A 723 13.74 42.13 -12.05
CA GLU A 723 12.40 42.24 -12.64
C GLU A 723 11.30 41.95 -11.59
N GLU A 724 11.34 40.79 -10.94
CA GLU A 724 10.30 40.34 -10.00
C GLU A 724 10.42 41.00 -8.62
N ALA A 725 11.65 41.23 -8.14
CA ALA A 725 11.92 41.57 -6.73
C ALA A 725 12.59 42.93 -6.50
N SER A 726 12.86 43.69 -7.57
CA SER A 726 13.56 44.99 -7.51
C SER A 726 14.91 44.93 -6.77
N LEU A 727 15.56 43.76 -6.71
CA LEU A 727 16.82 43.59 -6.01
C LEU A 727 17.99 44.09 -6.88
N PRO A 728 18.95 44.87 -6.32
CA PRO A 728 20.07 45.37 -7.11
C PRO A 728 20.93 44.24 -7.67
N ALA A 729 21.04 44.13 -9.00
CA ALA A 729 21.77 43.05 -9.66
C ALA A 729 23.23 42.90 -9.20
N ALA A 730 23.91 44.01 -8.88
CA ALA A 730 25.27 43.97 -8.33
C ALA A 730 25.31 43.28 -6.95
N PHE A 731 24.36 43.60 -6.08
CA PHE A 731 24.25 42.98 -4.76
C PHE A 731 23.93 41.48 -4.88
N VAL A 732 22.97 41.10 -5.73
CA VAL A 732 22.61 39.70 -5.96
C VAL A 732 23.80 38.92 -6.51
N ARG A 733 24.54 39.48 -7.48
CA ARG A 733 25.73 38.85 -8.07
C ARG A 733 26.81 38.53 -7.04
N ASP A 734 27.06 39.45 -6.10
CA ASP A 734 28.13 39.31 -5.13
C ASP A 734 27.76 38.39 -3.95
N ASN A 735 26.47 38.24 -3.65
CA ASN A 735 25.97 37.61 -2.42
C ASN A 735 25.16 36.33 -2.64
N ALA A 736 24.53 36.13 -3.79
CA ALA A 736 23.76 34.92 -4.06
C ALA A 736 24.70 33.70 -4.16
N ARG A 737 24.30 32.59 -3.54
CA ARG A 737 25.10 31.36 -3.50
C ARG A 737 24.35 30.24 -4.21
N ALA A 738 24.99 29.62 -5.19
CA ALA A 738 24.50 28.37 -5.76
C ALA A 738 24.61 27.26 -4.70
N VAL A 739 23.50 26.59 -4.41
CA VAL A 739 23.38 25.63 -3.28
C VAL A 739 22.99 24.22 -3.72
N GLY A 740 22.71 24.01 -4.99
CA GLY A 740 22.41 22.70 -5.55
C GLY A 740 21.39 22.77 -6.68
N ALA A 741 20.73 21.65 -6.91
CA ALA A 741 19.59 21.57 -7.82
C ALA A 741 18.61 20.49 -7.35
N VAL A 742 17.34 20.75 -7.59
CA VAL A 742 16.24 19.79 -7.42
C VAL A 742 15.90 19.21 -8.80
N THR A 743 15.69 17.90 -8.86
CA THR A 743 15.32 17.21 -10.09
C THR A 743 14.11 16.31 -9.88
N TYR A 744 13.16 16.35 -10.81
CA TYR A 744 11.92 15.57 -10.75
C TYR A 744 11.40 15.21 -12.15
N VAL A 745 10.45 14.28 -12.23
CA VAL A 745 9.76 13.92 -13.47
C VAL A 745 8.25 14.06 -13.29
N SER A 746 7.62 14.81 -14.19
CA SER A 746 6.17 14.97 -14.18
C SER A 746 5.53 14.44 -15.47
N MET A 747 4.42 13.72 -15.31
CA MET A 747 3.59 13.23 -16.40
C MET A 747 2.14 13.67 -16.20
N ASN A 748 1.52 14.17 -17.27
CA ASN A 748 0.11 14.52 -17.29
C ASN A 748 -0.50 14.00 -18.59
N GLU A 749 -1.15 12.85 -18.50
CA GLU A 749 -1.75 12.19 -19.65
C GLU A 749 -2.88 13.01 -20.29
N ALA A 750 -3.69 13.69 -19.48
CA ALA A 750 -4.78 14.54 -19.94
C ALA A 750 -4.27 15.71 -20.80
N ARG A 751 -3.14 16.31 -20.42
CA ARG A 751 -2.46 17.36 -21.19
C ARG A 751 -1.54 16.81 -22.28
N GLY A 752 -1.28 15.51 -22.30
CA GLY A 752 -0.34 14.89 -23.22
C GLY A 752 1.11 15.30 -22.99
N THR A 753 1.48 15.67 -21.77
CA THR A 753 2.83 16.14 -21.45
C THR A 753 3.58 15.15 -20.58
N PHE A 754 4.85 14.97 -20.86
CA PHE A 754 5.82 14.30 -20.00
C PHE A 754 7.06 15.18 -19.98
N PHE A 755 7.62 15.50 -18.82
CA PHE A 755 8.85 16.30 -18.81
C PHE A 755 9.68 16.08 -17.55
N PRO A 756 10.95 15.69 -17.70
CA PRO A 756 11.93 15.77 -16.63
C PRO A 756 12.33 17.23 -16.40
N THR A 757 12.53 17.65 -15.16
CA THR A 757 12.85 19.04 -14.83
C THR A 757 14.08 19.15 -13.94
N VAL A 758 14.90 20.18 -14.19
CA VAL A 758 15.99 20.63 -13.31
C VAL A 758 15.66 22.04 -12.81
N LEU A 759 15.62 22.21 -11.49
CA LEU A 759 15.54 23.53 -10.83
C LEU A 759 16.88 23.83 -10.16
N TYR A 760 17.62 24.81 -10.66
CA TYR A 760 18.87 25.28 -10.06
C TYR A 760 18.57 26.17 -8.85
N CYS A 761 19.12 25.83 -7.69
CA CYS A 761 18.77 26.50 -6.43
C CYS A 761 19.86 27.47 -5.99
N TYR A 762 19.44 28.66 -5.58
CA TYR A 762 20.27 29.72 -5.02
C TYR A 762 19.73 30.18 -3.67
N ASP A 763 20.62 30.57 -2.78
CA ASP A 763 20.27 31.20 -1.50
C ASP A 763 20.85 32.62 -1.45
N LEU A 764 20.09 33.56 -0.89
CA LEU A 764 20.53 34.93 -0.68
C LEU A 764 20.15 35.42 0.72
N GLU A 765 21.14 35.68 1.57
CA GLU A 765 20.90 36.33 2.85
C GLU A 765 20.80 37.85 2.63
N LEU A 766 19.65 38.44 2.93
CA LEU A 766 19.42 39.87 2.83
C LEU A 766 19.69 40.55 4.18
N PRO A 767 20.34 41.74 4.20
CA PRO A 767 20.32 42.59 5.39
C PRO A 767 18.91 43.13 5.62
N GLU A 768 18.56 43.44 6.87
CA GLU A 768 17.25 44.02 7.24
C GLU A 768 16.93 45.33 6.50
N SER A 769 17.94 46.02 5.97
CA SER A 769 17.80 47.26 5.20
C SER A 769 17.35 47.05 3.74
N ILE A 770 17.38 45.81 3.22
CA ILE A 770 16.97 45.51 1.84
C ILE A 770 15.66 44.72 1.89
N VAL A 771 14.60 45.34 1.34
CA VAL A 771 13.25 44.78 1.28
C VAL A 771 12.89 44.57 -0.19
N PRO A 772 12.65 43.32 -0.63
CA PRO A 772 12.15 43.04 -1.97
C PRO A 772 10.80 43.73 -2.23
N THR A 773 10.62 44.28 -3.43
CA THR A 773 9.36 44.87 -3.87
C THR A 773 9.04 44.44 -5.29
N PRO A 774 7.76 44.27 -5.68
CA PRO A 774 7.41 43.95 -7.06
C PRO A 774 8.01 44.97 -8.03
N GLY A 775 8.78 44.50 -9.01
CA GLY A 775 9.35 45.34 -10.07
C GLY A 775 8.56 45.30 -11.37
N ASP A 776 7.75 44.26 -11.59
CA ASP A 776 6.86 44.04 -12.72
C ASP A 776 5.44 43.63 -12.29
N ASP A 777 4.61 43.16 -13.25
CA ASP A 777 3.24 42.72 -13.03
C ASP A 777 3.10 41.21 -12.78
N GLU A 778 4.21 40.45 -12.69
CA GLU A 778 4.21 39.02 -12.37
C GLU A 778 4.05 38.77 -10.86
N VAL A 779 4.52 39.70 -10.03
CA VAL A 779 4.42 39.62 -8.56
C VAL A 779 3.46 40.67 -8.02
N SER A 780 2.52 40.25 -7.16
CA SER A 780 1.55 41.16 -6.54
C SER A 780 2.07 41.80 -5.25
N ALA A 781 2.80 41.03 -4.43
CA ALA A 781 3.35 41.47 -3.15
C ALA A 781 4.43 40.51 -2.66
N PHE A 782 5.28 41.00 -1.75
CA PHE A 782 6.20 40.19 -0.96
C PHE A 782 5.80 40.19 0.51
N GLU A 783 5.87 39.03 1.16
CA GLU A 783 5.65 38.86 2.59
C GLU A 783 6.89 38.25 3.24
N LEU A 784 7.32 38.81 4.38
CA LEU A 784 8.40 38.22 5.19
C LEU A 784 7.79 37.19 6.15
N MET A 785 7.89 35.92 5.79
CA MET A 785 7.24 34.82 6.50
C MET A 785 8.23 34.08 7.43
N SER A 786 7.77 33.67 8.62
CA SER A 786 8.49 32.72 9.47
C SER A 786 8.52 31.33 8.85
N ILE A 787 9.45 30.48 9.30
CA ILE A 787 9.51 29.08 8.86
C ILE A 787 8.18 28.35 9.08
N ASP A 788 7.51 28.58 10.21
CA ASP A 788 6.23 27.93 10.50
C ASP A 788 5.10 28.41 9.58
N GLN A 789 5.09 29.70 9.23
CA GLN A 789 4.15 30.23 8.23
C GLN A 789 4.39 29.61 6.86
N VAL A 790 5.66 29.47 6.43
CA VAL A 790 6.00 28.84 5.15
C VAL A 790 5.61 27.35 5.16
N LYS A 791 5.91 26.61 6.22
CA LYS A 791 5.48 25.20 6.39
C LYS A 791 3.96 25.06 6.32
N ALA A 792 3.22 25.93 7.03
CA ALA A 792 1.76 25.91 7.01
C ALA A 792 1.21 26.22 5.62
N ALA A 793 1.78 27.20 4.91
CA ALA A 793 1.37 27.54 3.56
C ALA A 793 1.70 26.44 2.53
N MET A 794 2.84 25.74 2.67
CA MET A 794 3.17 24.56 1.86
C MET A 794 2.16 23.43 2.08
N LEU A 795 1.87 23.08 3.34
CA LEU A 795 0.91 22.03 3.70
C LEU A 795 -0.53 22.40 3.31
N GLY A 796 -0.85 23.69 3.33
CA GLY A 796 -2.11 24.24 2.83
C GLY A 796 -2.17 24.40 1.31
N GLU A 797 -1.17 23.90 0.57
CA GLU A 797 -1.08 23.94 -0.89
C GLU A 797 -1.19 25.34 -1.50
N GLN A 798 -0.75 26.35 -0.75
CA GLN A 798 -0.77 27.74 -1.19
C GLN A 798 0.42 28.10 -2.07
N PHE A 799 1.43 27.23 -2.15
CA PHE A 799 2.57 27.38 -3.04
C PHE A 799 2.31 26.79 -4.42
N LYS A 800 2.87 27.44 -5.45
CA LYS A 800 3.06 26.83 -6.76
C LYS A 800 3.77 25.47 -6.57
N PRO A 801 3.26 24.37 -7.14
CA PRO A 801 3.65 23.02 -6.71
C PRO A 801 5.15 22.75 -6.68
N ASN A 802 5.89 23.11 -7.73
CA ASN A 802 7.32 22.84 -7.83
C ASN A 802 8.18 23.65 -6.85
N CYS A 803 7.67 24.77 -6.33
CA CYS A 803 8.35 25.60 -5.35
C CYS A 803 8.44 24.92 -3.99
N VAL A 804 7.50 24.03 -3.69
CA VAL A 804 7.53 23.21 -2.48
C VAL A 804 8.82 22.38 -2.44
N LEU A 805 9.27 21.84 -3.58
CA LEU A 805 10.51 21.06 -3.61
C LEU A 805 11.74 21.92 -3.28
N VAL A 806 11.76 23.18 -3.75
CA VAL A 806 12.84 24.14 -3.46
C VAL A 806 12.82 24.55 -1.99
N MET A 807 11.64 24.76 -1.40
CA MET A 807 11.51 25.05 0.03
C MET A 807 11.93 23.87 0.90
N LEU A 808 11.63 22.63 0.50
CA LEU A 808 12.09 21.43 1.22
C LEU A 808 13.61 21.27 1.15
N ASP A 809 14.20 21.45 -0.03
CA ASP A 809 15.66 21.47 -0.18
C ASP A 809 16.29 22.55 0.72
N PHE A 810 15.72 23.75 0.75
CA PHE A 810 16.15 24.82 1.65
C PHE A 810 16.03 24.41 3.12
N PHE A 811 14.90 23.87 3.56
CA PHE A 811 14.71 23.42 4.94
C PHE A 811 15.68 22.33 5.35
N ILE A 812 16.01 21.40 4.45
CA ILE A 812 17.00 20.35 4.71
C ILE A 812 18.39 20.95 4.88
N ARG A 813 18.81 21.84 3.98
CA ARG A 813 20.14 22.47 4.03
C ARG A 813 20.31 23.42 5.22
N HIS A 814 19.21 24.02 5.70
CA HIS A 814 19.20 24.95 6.85
C HIS A 814 18.80 24.28 8.18
N ASN A 815 18.82 22.95 8.26
CA ASN A 815 18.57 22.18 9.48
C ASN A 815 17.19 22.43 10.11
N VAL A 816 16.19 22.74 9.27
CA VAL A 816 14.78 22.91 9.64
C VAL A 816 14.02 21.58 9.53
N VAL A 817 14.33 20.80 8.49
CA VAL A 817 13.85 19.42 8.30
C VAL A 817 15.06 18.50 8.39
N THR A 818 15.02 17.55 9.32
CA THR A 818 16.15 16.67 9.67
C THR A 818 15.68 15.24 9.87
N ALA A 819 16.61 14.29 9.92
CA ALA A 819 16.26 12.88 10.15
C ALA A 819 15.61 12.65 11.53
N GLU A 820 15.84 13.54 12.50
CA GLU A 820 15.26 13.49 13.84
C GLU A 820 13.80 13.99 13.88
N ASN A 821 13.40 14.85 12.94
CA ASN A 821 12.07 15.48 12.95
C ASN A 821 11.19 15.14 11.74
N GLU A 822 11.71 14.38 10.77
CA GLU A 822 11.01 13.91 9.58
C GLU A 822 11.31 12.43 9.34
N GLU A 823 10.33 11.56 9.59
CA GLU A 823 10.48 10.10 9.49
C GLU A 823 10.85 9.65 8.06
N ARG A 824 10.33 10.35 7.04
CA ARG A 824 10.57 10.06 5.61
C ARG A 824 11.72 10.86 5.02
N TYR A 825 12.60 11.39 5.86
CA TYR A 825 13.69 12.30 5.47
C TYR A 825 14.53 11.77 4.29
N VAL A 826 14.94 10.49 4.35
CA VAL A 826 15.76 9.87 3.31
C VAL A 826 14.99 9.72 1.99
N GLU A 827 13.70 9.40 2.06
CA GLU A 827 12.86 9.28 0.88
C GLU A 827 12.65 10.64 0.22
N ILE A 828 12.28 11.67 1.00
CA ILE A 828 12.14 13.05 0.52
C ILE A 828 13.44 13.50 -0.15
N LEU A 829 14.58 13.34 0.53
CA LEU A 829 15.90 13.70 -0.02
C LEU A 829 16.20 12.98 -1.34
N THR A 830 15.87 11.69 -1.45
CA THR A 830 16.06 10.92 -2.68
C THR A 830 15.15 11.43 -3.80
N ARG A 831 13.89 11.77 -3.50
CA ARG A 831 12.91 12.28 -4.46
C ARG A 831 13.21 13.70 -4.94
N LEU A 832 13.85 14.53 -4.10
CA LEU A 832 14.32 15.86 -4.50
C LEU A 832 15.49 15.81 -5.49
N HIS A 833 16.20 14.69 -5.58
CA HIS A 833 17.36 14.51 -6.45
C HIS A 833 17.18 13.32 -7.40
N ARG A 834 15.98 13.18 -7.97
CA ARG A 834 15.65 12.07 -8.87
C ARG A 834 16.59 12.05 -10.10
N PRO A 835 17.17 10.89 -10.46
CA PRO A 835 17.87 10.73 -11.73
C PRO A 835 16.92 10.95 -12.92
N LEU A 836 17.29 11.85 -13.84
CA LEU A 836 16.49 12.13 -15.02
C LEU A 836 16.72 11.07 -16.11
N PRO A 837 15.69 10.65 -16.85
CA PRO A 837 15.80 9.63 -17.90
C PRO A 837 16.46 10.15 -19.19
N VAL A 838 16.90 11.41 -19.22
CA VAL A 838 17.50 12.07 -20.38
C VAL A 838 18.92 12.57 -20.05
N PRO A 839 19.80 12.74 -21.07
CA PRO A 839 21.13 13.30 -20.86
C PRO A 839 21.11 14.69 -20.23
N THR A 840 21.98 14.90 -19.24
CA THR A 840 22.20 16.22 -18.61
C THR A 840 23.51 16.88 -19.05
N SER A 841 24.33 16.17 -19.82
CA SER A 841 25.60 16.66 -20.39
C SER A 841 25.85 16.09 -21.79
N PRO A 842 26.55 16.83 -22.67
CA PRO A 842 26.94 16.35 -23.99
C PRO A 842 27.77 15.06 -23.90
N GLY A 843 27.55 14.14 -24.85
CA GLY A 843 28.29 12.88 -24.91
C GLY A 843 29.67 13.09 -25.52
N GLY A 844 30.73 12.75 -24.79
CA GLY A 844 32.08 12.72 -25.34
C GLY A 844 32.24 11.62 -26.39
N GLY A 845 32.21 12.01 -27.67
CA GLY A 845 32.68 11.24 -28.81
C GLY A 845 33.12 12.20 -29.91
N ARG A 846 34.42 12.22 -30.23
CA ARG A 846 34.91 12.77 -31.51
C ARG A 846 34.22 12.02 -32.66
N PRO A 847 34.00 12.68 -33.82
CA PRO A 847 33.31 12.12 -34.98
C PRO A 847 33.87 10.77 -35.43
#